data_AF-A0A2G8SFG6-F1
#
_entry.id   AF-A0A2G8SFG6-F1
#
_cell.length_a   1.000
_cell.length_b   1.000
_cell.length_c   1.000
_cell.angle_alpha   90.00
_cell.angle_beta   90.00
_cell.angle_gamma   90.00
#
_symmetry.space_group_name_H-M   'P 1'
#
loop_
_entity.id
_entity.type
_entity.pdbx_description
1 polymer ?
#
loop_
_entity_poly.entity_id
_entity_poly.type
_entity_poly.pdbx_seq_one_letter_code
_entity_poly.pdbx_strand_id
1 'polypeptide(L)'
;MAVKPLIIILCLQSESAFAECNPDILPALAQKSVVRKAKTLSQARRYLNSTTRPHVVIVSDAAVTYPENHELLPRLVEYAKAGGTVLYSGIFSSMVLYPDLKAMFKTVWGLPWRVCAYTSGNFTVNPRVKGIATKSIIEKCYVKSTRIDHVALEDAIYVNPSAAKKLKNLPEGQSSSEKTYETFAAVAKVGRGRVAYMGDFNPEPITVSIVMGLCFWPGARPLIAPGDGVPEVIHTGLAIVEDDLPPRADPPKRNILIISLERSEYMDDIYPQFYQALRKTAALTEVQQPRAAQAALTGATPRPDAVILSDCTLASPKNSKLLTRLVAYARGGGTVVAALQFGNSAKTGALRSFFAAWGVPWDRGSYHRTTTALNPSGIPAPLSKDALLPTVSALAVHLSRVPNAHAVYLPTADSRVESRSHAPERLTREQEQQSPAALAPVGQGHFGYVGDVNGEQGSTRLVFEMCGVKIRPGDLGPRVYQAGVCINPDGTPEPIIETEEEVPLPAPAAPAPPPREPRPRDAEVAERAEARAKVREDKIRRADVLKEEGNALFGQQKWGEAAEKYRAAALLAGPHPVYVSNLAASLLKMELWEVAESAATRALVHDPRHVKSLYRRALARKGLEQFKDALTDLEWLLSIDRMNATALTEKVGIRETVLARDKNANWLDDPSVRARRDEYLATEVDDESDSEDFAHPGTGLACKDYNTSDSGCRNGATCRSNHGPDLKSVRDDLGRNVCVYWLLGHCRFDAAGKCIYAHSATYLPERGWWTDTARLERIRAEFDAVVKEEPLDLGAGRVEERILAEAFVPLRWREELWAIATYSVQFRDRGFGFYQDDEYLRE
;
A
#
# COMPACT_ATOMS: atom_id res chain seq x y z
N MET A 1 -13.73 38.29 -2.54
CA MET A 1 -13.24 37.90 -1.19
C MET A 1 -11.79 37.48 -1.31
N ALA A 2 -10.91 37.84 -0.36
CA ALA A 2 -9.51 37.41 -0.40
C ALA A 2 -9.44 35.88 -0.27
N VAL A 3 -8.77 35.20 -1.20
CA VAL A 3 -8.59 33.74 -1.17
C VAL A 3 -7.86 33.36 0.13
N LYS A 4 -8.51 32.54 0.96
CA LYS A 4 -7.91 32.03 2.21
C LYS A 4 -6.72 31.12 1.87
N PRO A 5 -5.56 31.27 2.51
CA PRO A 5 -4.40 30.40 2.27
C PRO A 5 -4.72 28.94 2.63
N LEU A 6 -4.13 27.99 1.90
CA LEU A 6 -4.27 26.55 2.16
C LEU A 6 -3.16 26.08 3.13
N ILE A 7 -3.53 25.44 4.23
CA ILE A 7 -2.60 24.80 5.16
C ILE A 7 -2.84 23.29 5.13
N ILE A 8 -1.77 22.52 5.02
CA ILE A 8 -1.82 21.05 5.03
C ILE A 8 -1.16 20.55 6.30
N ILE A 9 -1.78 19.62 6.99
CA ILE A 9 -1.24 18.93 8.17
C ILE A 9 -0.92 17.49 7.75
N LEU A 10 0.35 17.11 7.77
CA LEU A 10 0.79 15.72 7.56
C LEU A 10 0.65 14.96 8.88
N CYS A 11 -0.38 14.13 8.97
CA CYS A 11 -0.70 13.29 10.12
C CYS A 11 -0.82 11.82 9.67
N LEU A 12 0.30 11.24 9.28
CA LEU A 12 0.37 9.93 8.62
C LEU A 12 0.32 8.75 9.61
N GLN A 13 0.60 9.00 10.89
CA GLN A 13 0.63 7.98 11.94
C GLN A 13 -0.56 8.09 12.88
N SER A 14 -0.95 9.30 13.29
CA SER A 14 -2.01 9.51 14.26
C SER A 14 -2.88 10.71 13.90
N GLU A 15 -4.07 10.42 13.38
CA GLU A 15 -5.01 11.43 12.91
C GLU A 15 -5.52 12.35 14.02
N SER A 16 -5.74 11.77 15.21
CA SER A 16 -6.36 12.47 16.33
C SER A 16 -5.34 13.14 17.23
N ALA A 17 -4.10 12.63 17.33
CA ALA A 17 -3.11 13.16 18.27
C ALA A 17 -2.78 14.64 18.07
N PHE A 18 -2.72 15.15 16.84
CA PHE A 18 -2.51 16.59 16.62
C PHE A 18 -3.67 17.44 17.18
N ALA A 19 -4.90 16.94 17.05
CA ALA A 19 -6.11 17.63 17.53
C ALA A 19 -6.31 17.44 19.04
N GLU A 20 -6.03 16.26 19.57
CA GLU A 20 -6.15 15.91 20.98
C GLU A 20 -5.11 16.63 21.85
N CYS A 21 -3.85 16.68 21.39
CA CYS A 21 -2.80 17.40 22.10
C CYS A 21 -2.95 18.93 21.97
N ASN A 22 -3.67 19.42 20.97
CA ASN A 22 -3.77 20.85 20.67
C ASN A 22 -5.18 21.24 20.16
N PRO A 23 -6.22 21.17 21.01
CA PRO A 23 -7.61 21.35 20.59
C PRO A 23 -7.89 22.76 20.04
N ASP A 24 -7.11 23.77 20.46
CA ASP A 24 -7.31 25.17 20.09
C ASP A 24 -6.60 25.59 18.79
N ILE A 25 -5.61 24.83 18.30
CA ILE A 25 -4.85 25.18 17.09
C ILE A 25 -5.73 25.06 15.84
N LEU A 26 -6.47 23.95 15.69
CA LEU A 26 -7.28 23.70 14.50
C LEU A 26 -8.38 24.75 14.30
N PRO A 27 -9.17 25.12 15.33
CA PRO A 27 -10.12 26.23 15.25
C PRO A 27 -9.44 27.56 14.88
N ALA A 28 -8.31 27.89 15.50
CA ALA A 28 -7.59 29.14 15.24
C ALA A 28 -7.07 29.23 13.78
N LEU A 29 -6.52 28.13 13.26
CA LEU A 29 -6.09 28.05 11.86
C LEU A 29 -7.28 28.17 10.88
N ALA A 30 -8.39 27.47 11.15
CA ALA A 30 -9.58 27.45 10.29
C ALA A 30 -10.26 28.83 10.15
N GLN A 31 -10.13 29.70 11.16
CA GLN A 31 -10.62 31.08 11.07
C GLN A 31 -9.94 31.87 9.94
N LYS A 32 -8.64 31.62 9.69
CA LYS A 32 -7.81 32.42 8.77
C LYS A 32 -7.37 31.68 7.49
N SER A 33 -7.59 30.37 7.42
CA SER A 33 -7.09 29.50 6.34
C SER A 33 -8.05 28.37 5.99
N VAL A 34 -7.80 27.71 4.85
CA VAL A 34 -8.36 26.39 4.56
C VAL A 34 -7.39 25.35 5.10
N VAL A 35 -7.79 24.58 6.11
CA VAL A 35 -6.94 23.53 6.71
C VAL A 35 -7.35 22.18 6.15
N ARG A 36 -6.40 21.37 5.69
CA ARG A 36 -6.63 19.96 5.32
C ARG A 36 -5.60 19.05 5.97
N LYS A 37 -5.99 17.81 6.23
CA LYS A 37 -5.11 16.77 6.72
C LYS A 37 -4.68 15.86 5.56
N ALA A 38 -3.42 15.46 5.55
CA ALA A 38 -2.90 14.38 4.74
C ALA A 38 -2.58 13.21 5.66
N LYS A 39 -3.35 12.14 5.54
CA LYS A 39 -3.34 10.96 6.39
C LYS A 39 -2.61 9.77 5.75
N THR A 40 -2.31 9.88 4.45
CA THR A 40 -1.61 8.85 3.69
C THR A 40 -0.47 9.46 2.89
N LEU A 41 0.55 8.66 2.60
CA LEU A 41 1.68 9.05 1.76
C LEU A 41 1.21 9.61 0.41
N SER A 42 0.19 9.00 -0.20
CA SER A 42 -0.42 9.46 -1.45
C SER A 42 -1.06 10.85 -1.33
N GLN A 43 -1.72 11.16 -0.21
CA GLN A 43 -2.26 12.50 0.04
C GLN A 43 -1.13 13.52 0.24
N ALA A 44 -0.07 13.15 0.98
CA ALA A 44 1.10 14.00 1.17
C ALA A 44 1.81 14.28 -0.18
N ARG A 45 2.04 13.25 -1.00
CA ARG A 45 2.56 13.38 -2.39
C ARG A 45 1.71 14.34 -3.21
N ARG A 46 0.39 14.16 -3.17
CA ARG A 46 -0.54 15.00 -3.93
C ARG A 46 -0.43 16.46 -3.54
N TYR A 47 -0.35 16.79 -2.25
CA TYR A 47 -0.24 18.18 -1.81
C TYR A 47 1.13 18.80 -2.09
N LEU A 48 2.21 18.03 -1.96
CA LEU A 48 3.57 18.50 -2.23
C LEU A 48 3.86 18.64 -3.74
N ASN A 49 3.17 17.89 -4.59
CA ASN A 49 3.32 17.92 -6.05
C ASN A 49 2.18 18.65 -6.80
N SER A 50 1.21 19.21 -6.07
CA SER A 50 0.04 19.90 -6.63
C SER A 50 0.42 21.24 -7.26
N THR A 51 -0.25 21.60 -8.35
CA THR A 51 -0.16 22.93 -8.98
C THR A 51 -0.71 24.04 -8.07
N THR A 52 -1.68 23.70 -7.21
CA THR A 52 -2.10 24.54 -6.08
C THR A 52 -1.17 24.27 -4.89
N ARG A 53 -0.17 25.11 -4.71
CA ARG A 53 0.81 24.95 -3.61
C ARG A 53 0.20 25.37 -2.28
N PRO A 54 0.34 24.55 -1.22
CA PRO A 54 -0.04 24.99 0.10
C PRO A 54 0.83 26.15 0.56
N HIS A 55 0.27 26.97 1.43
CA HIS A 55 0.95 28.09 2.08
C HIS A 55 1.91 27.59 3.16
N VAL A 56 1.44 26.63 3.96
CA VAL A 56 2.17 26.00 5.05
C VAL A 56 1.88 24.51 5.03
N VAL A 57 2.91 23.70 5.25
CA VAL A 57 2.79 22.28 5.55
C VAL A 57 3.24 22.07 7.00
N ILE A 58 2.31 21.66 7.85
CA ILE A 58 2.58 21.29 9.24
C ILE A 58 2.84 19.79 9.28
N VAL A 59 4.00 19.37 9.76
CA VAL A 59 4.30 17.97 10.06
C VAL A 59 3.91 17.73 11.51
N SER A 60 2.88 16.91 11.72
CA SER A 60 2.33 16.69 13.07
C SER A 60 2.83 15.44 13.77
N ASP A 61 3.33 14.44 13.03
CA ASP A 61 3.78 13.16 13.58
C ASP A 61 5.06 12.65 12.93
N ALA A 62 5.70 11.70 13.62
CA ALA A 62 7.00 11.15 13.26
C ALA A 62 7.00 10.38 11.94
N ALA A 63 5.83 10.08 11.36
CA ALA A 63 5.79 9.23 10.17
C ALA A 63 6.50 9.82 8.95
N VAL A 64 6.72 11.14 8.87
CA VAL A 64 7.56 11.70 7.80
C VAL A 64 9.03 11.27 7.90
N THR A 65 9.51 10.87 9.08
CA THR A 65 10.88 10.35 9.27
C THR A 65 10.96 8.84 9.09
N TYR A 66 9.84 8.16 8.78
CA TYR A 66 9.84 6.72 8.61
C TYR A 66 10.34 6.31 7.22
N PRO A 67 11.06 5.17 7.10
CA PRO A 67 11.60 4.70 5.83
C PRO A 67 10.54 4.56 4.72
N GLU A 68 9.32 4.13 5.02
CA GLU A 68 8.22 4.03 4.05
C GLU A 68 7.78 5.38 3.48
N ASN A 69 8.06 6.47 4.19
CA ASN A 69 7.77 7.85 3.80
C ASN A 69 9.05 8.64 3.48
N HIS A 70 10.19 7.96 3.26
CA HIS A 70 11.52 8.59 3.08
C HIS A 70 11.55 9.70 2.03
N GLU A 71 10.69 9.62 1.01
CA GLU A 71 10.58 10.65 -0.03
C GLU A 71 10.01 11.98 0.48
N LEU A 72 9.28 11.99 1.61
CA LEU A 72 8.60 13.18 2.09
C LEU A 72 9.58 14.22 2.60
N LEU A 73 10.66 13.81 3.28
CA LEU A 73 11.65 14.76 3.79
C LEU A 73 12.37 15.52 2.65
N PRO A 74 12.91 14.88 1.60
CA PRO A 74 13.41 15.58 0.42
C PRO A 74 12.37 16.47 -0.24
N ARG A 75 11.12 16.01 -0.42
CA ARG A 75 10.04 16.81 -1.01
C ARG A 75 9.65 18.02 -0.17
N LEU A 76 9.66 17.90 1.15
CA LEU A 76 9.44 19.01 2.08
C LEU A 76 10.56 20.05 1.96
N VAL A 77 11.81 19.62 1.80
CA VAL A 77 12.96 20.50 1.53
C VAL A 77 12.80 21.21 0.19
N GLU A 78 12.41 20.51 -0.88
CA GLU A 78 12.15 21.12 -2.20
C GLU A 78 11.01 22.14 -2.15
N TYR A 79 9.90 21.77 -1.49
CA TYR A 79 8.75 22.65 -1.26
C TYR A 79 9.17 23.92 -0.49
N ALA A 80 9.97 23.79 0.57
CA ALA A 80 10.50 24.92 1.31
C ALA A 80 11.45 25.78 0.45
N LYS A 81 12.41 25.17 -0.26
CA LYS A 81 13.32 25.88 -1.18
C LYS A 81 12.57 26.68 -2.24
N ALA A 82 11.43 26.18 -2.68
CA ALA A 82 10.59 26.82 -3.70
C ALA A 82 9.64 27.91 -3.17
N GLY A 83 9.68 28.23 -1.87
CA GLY A 83 8.93 29.35 -1.26
C GLY A 83 7.90 28.94 -0.21
N GLY A 84 7.71 27.65 0.05
CA GLY A 84 6.78 27.15 1.07
C GLY A 84 7.31 27.26 2.50
N THR A 85 6.42 27.16 3.48
CA THR A 85 6.79 27.03 4.90
C THR A 85 6.51 25.62 5.40
N VAL A 86 7.52 24.94 5.97
CA VAL A 86 7.36 23.65 6.65
C VAL A 86 7.47 23.86 8.16
N LEU A 87 6.49 23.38 8.93
CA LEU A 87 6.44 23.52 10.39
C LEU A 87 6.35 22.15 11.06
N TYR A 88 7.39 21.75 11.79
CA TYR A 88 7.36 20.57 12.66
C TYR A 88 6.74 20.94 14.01
N SER A 89 5.61 20.32 14.36
CA SER A 89 4.80 20.68 15.53
C SER A 89 3.94 19.47 15.99
N GLY A 90 3.21 19.61 17.10
CA GLY A 90 2.41 18.51 17.66
C GLY A 90 3.26 17.37 18.23
N ILE A 91 2.76 16.14 18.16
CA ILE A 91 3.45 14.97 18.72
C ILE A 91 4.75 14.60 17.99
N PHE A 92 5.05 15.22 16.84
CA PHE A 92 6.32 15.04 16.13
C PHE A 92 7.53 15.22 17.05
N SER A 93 7.54 16.25 17.89
CA SER A 93 8.66 16.58 18.77
C SER A 93 8.85 15.62 19.94
N SER A 94 7.89 14.73 20.20
CA SER A 94 7.95 13.68 21.23
C SER A 94 8.08 12.26 20.68
N MET A 95 7.74 12.05 19.41
CA MET A 95 7.68 10.71 18.79
C MET A 95 8.88 10.36 17.91
N VAL A 96 9.78 11.32 17.63
CA VAL A 96 11.02 11.07 16.88
C VAL A 96 12.18 10.92 17.85
N LEU A 97 13.01 9.88 17.68
CA LEU A 97 14.19 9.67 18.51
C LEU A 97 15.21 10.80 18.32
N TYR A 98 15.91 11.19 19.39
CA TYR A 98 16.86 12.31 19.34
C TYR A 98 17.98 12.14 18.29
N PRO A 99 18.56 10.94 18.07
CA PRO A 99 19.53 10.73 16.98
C PRO A 99 18.93 11.00 15.60
N ASP A 100 17.70 10.57 15.35
CA ASP A 100 17.02 10.71 14.05
C ASP A 100 16.64 12.16 13.80
N LEU A 101 16.15 12.87 14.82
CA LEU A 101 15.79 14.28 14.72
C LEU A 101 17.04 15.17 14.53
N LYS A 102 18.16 14.83 15.19
CA LYS A 102 19.48 15.45 14.95
C LYS A 102 19.98 15.17 13.53
N ALA A 103 19.86 13.93 13.06
CA ALA A 103 20.24 13.56 11.70
C ALA A 103 19.39 14.33 10.69
N MET A 104 18.06 14.37 10.85
CA MET A 104 17.13 15.08 9.97
C MET A 104 17.50 16.57 9.82
N PHE A 105 17.74 17.29 10.93
CA PHE A 105 18.13 18.70 10.83
C PHE A 105 19.48 18.87 10.14
N LYS A 106 20.47 18.02 10.48
CA LYS A 106 21.83 18.14 9.93
C LYS A 106 21.93 17.71 8.46
N THR A 107 21.43 16.54 8.11
CA THR A 107 21.65 15.88 6.81
C THR A 107 20.59 16.27 5.79
N VAL A 108 19.32 16.41 6.20
CA VAL A 108 18.23 16.72 5.27
C VAL A 108 18.04 18.22 5.13
N TRP A 109 17.96 18.95 6.25
CA TRP A 109 17.74 20.40 6.24
C TRP A 109 19.02 21.23 6.15
N GLY A 110 20.20 20.63 6.40
CA GLY A 110 21.48 21.35 6.41
C GLY A 110 21.61 22.35 7.57
N LEU A 111 20.87 22.15 8.65
CA LEU A 111 20.85 23.01 9.84
C LEU A 111 21.71 22.44 10.96
N PRO A 112 22.44 23.28 11.72
CA PRO A 112 23.29 22.82 12.81
C PRO A 112 22.51 22.41 14.09
N TRP A 113 21.17 22.48 14.06
CA TRP A 113 20.30 22.27 15.21
C TRP A 113 20.49 20.87 15.81
N ARG A 114 20.56 20.79 17.14
CA ARG A 114 20.64 19.50 17.85
C ARG A 114 19.59 19.45 18.94
N VAL A 115 19.07 18.25 19.17
CA VAL A 115 17.98 18.02 20.10
C VAL A 115 18.53 17.82 21.51
N CYS A 116 17.89 18.48 22.47
CA CYS A 116 18.21 18.48 23.89
C CYS A 116 17.07 17.86 24.70
N ALA A 117 17.30 17.67 26.01
CA ALA A 117 16.36 17.02 26.91
C ALA A 117 15.01 17.74 27.03
N TYR A 118 13.94 16.95 27.16
CA TYR A 118 12.58 17.40 27.47
C TYR A 118 12.50 17.99 28.89
N THR A 119 12.56 19.32 29.02
CA THR A 119 12.73 20.00 30.32
C THR A 119 11.91 21.28 30.43
N SER A 120 11.44 21.57 31.64
CA SER A 120 10.71 22.81 31.94
C SER A 120 11.65 24.01 32.04
N GLY A 121 11.22 25.19 31.59
CA GLY A 121 12.03 26.40 31.68
C GLY A 121 11.26 27.69 31.40
N ASN A 122 11.83 28.80 31.85
CA ASN A 122 11.36 30.14 31.54
C ASN A 122 12.02 30.65 30.26
N PHE A 123 11.22 31.26 29.40
CA PHE A 123 11.64 31.78 28.11
C PHE A 123 11.07 33.18 27.86
N THR A 124 11.79 33.97 27.06
CA THR A 124 11.36 35.31 26.63
C THR A 124 11.61 35.45 25.14
N VAL A 125 10.66 36.07 24.43
CA VAL A 125 10.75 36.31 22.99
C VAL A 125 12.07 37.02 22.67
N ASN A 126 12.78 36.48 21.69
CA ASN A 126 13.98 37.09 21.16
C ASN A 126 13.61 38.30 20.29
N PRO A 127 14.01 39.53 20.66
CA PRO A 127 13.65 40.73 19.89
C PRO A 127 14.35 40.79 18.52
N ARG A 128 15.34 39.93 18.26
CA ARG A 128 16.15 39.89 17.03
C ARG A 128 15.78 38.74 16.09
N VAL A 129 14.78 37.91 16.42
CA VAL A 129 14.34 36.81 15.55
C VAL A 129 13.82 37.36 14.22
N LYS A 130 14.14 36.67 13.13
CA LYS A 130 13.64 36.93 11.77
C LYS A 130 12.61 35.86 11.39
N GLY A 131 11.64 36.22 10.56
CA GLY A 131 10.66 35.27 10.03
C GLY A 131 9.42 35.04 10.89
N ILE A 132 9.27 35.73 12.02
CA ILE A 132 8.03 35.78 12.80
C ILE A 132 7.81 37.19 13.38
N ALA A 133 6.55 37.63 13.47
CA ALA A 133 6.22 38.91 14.08
C ALA A 133 6.21 38.79 15.62
N THR A 134 7.21 39.34 16.28
CA THR A 134 7.37 39.23 17.74
C THR A 134 6.20 39.84 18.53
N LYS A 135 5.50 40.83 17.96
CA LYS A 135 4.30 41.45 18.56
C LYS A 135 3.05 40.58 18.52
N SER A 136 3.02 39.53 17.69
CA SER A 136 1.88 38.62 17.57
C SER A 136 2.02 37.35 18.42
N ILE A 137 3.11 37.23 19.19
CA ILE A 137 3.39 36.09 20.05
C ILE A 137 3.53 36.51 21.52
N ILE A 138 3.25 35.59 22.45
CA ILE A 138 3.31 35.85 23.89
C ILE A 138 4.75 36.16 24.32
N GLU A 139 4.99 37.30 25.00
CA GLU A 139 6.35 37.78 25.29
C GLU A 139 7.16 36.87 26.22
N LYS A 140 6.52 36.26 27.22
CA LYS A 140 7.17 35.42 28.24
C LYS A 140 6.34 34.17 28.51
N CYS A 141 7.00 33.03 28.67
CA CYS A 141 6.33 31.77 28.96
C CYS A 141 7.18 30.87 29.87
N TYR A 142 6.50 29.96 30.56
CA TYR A 142 7.09 28.83 31.24
C TYR A 142 6.51 27.57 30.60
N VAL A 143 7.36 26.73 30.00
CA VAL A 143 6.90 25.58 29.21
C VAL A 143 7.80 24.37 29.44
N LYS A 144 7.21 23.17 29.40
CA LYS A 144 7.94 21.89 29.37
C LYS A 144 7.96 21.37 27.94
N SER A 145 9.14 21.28 27.33
CA SER A 145 9.26 21.05 25.88
C SER A 145 10.57 20.35 25.53
N THR A 146 10.59 19.73 24.34
CA THR A 146 11.81 19.22 23.71
C THR A 146 12.57 20.40 23.15
N ARG A 147 13.81 20.62 23.60
CA ARG A 147 14.59 21.79 23.17
C ARG A 147 15.50 21.44 22.02
N ILE A 148 15.90 22.46 21.27
CA ILE A 148 17.02 22.38 20.33
C ILE A 148 18.07 23.43 20.68
N ASP A 149 19.34 23.09 20.51
CA ASP A 149 20.48 23.99 20.66
C ASP A 149 21.17 24.24 19.29
N HIS A 150 22.29 24.96 19.32
CA HIS A 150 23.02 25.37 18.11
C HIS A 150 22.18 26.19 17.11
N VAL A 151 21.09 26.83 17.58
CA VAL A 151 20.22 27.68 16.76
C VAL A 151 20.82 29.08 16.65
N ALA A 152 20.88 29.65 15.44
CA ALA A 152 21.38 31.01 15.25
C ALA A 152 20.48 32.05 15.94
N LEU A 153 21.04 33.18 16.36
CA LEU A 153 20.29 34.26 17.02
C LEU A 153 19.06 34.70 16.21
N GLU A 154 19.19 34.79 14.90
CA GLU A 154 18.10 35.24 14.04
C GLU A 154 17.02 34.18 13.80
N ASP A 155 17.29 32.92 14.13
CA ASP A 155 16.36 31.81 13.94
C ASP A 155 15.65 31.40 15.25
N ALA A 156 16.25 31.70 16.41
CA ALA A 156 15.68 31.35 17.72
C ALA A 156 14.53 32.28 18.09
N ILE A 157 13.30 31.76 18.21
CA ILE A 157 12.10 32.56 18.53
C ILE A 157 12.10 32.99 19.99
N TYR A 158 12.48 32.07 20.87
CA TYR A 158 12.61 32.31 22.31
C TYR A 158 14.03 32.05 22.78
N VAL A 159 14.46 32.80 23.79
CA VAL A 159 15.73 32.59 24.49
C VAL A 159 15.52 32.69 26.00
N ASN A 160 16.52 32.32 26.79
CA ASN A 160 16.46 32.50 28.24
C ASN A 160 16.24 33.99 28.61
N PRO A 161 15.44 34.32 29.64
CA PRO A 161 15.17 35.70 30.07
C PRO A 161 16.41 36.57 30.26
N SER A 162 17.51 36.00 30.75
CA SER A 162 18.78 36.70 30.92
C SER A 162 19.40 37.10 29.57
N ALA A 163 19.33 36.22 28.57
CA ALA A 163 19.80 36.51 27.21
C ALA A 163 18.89 37.54 26.52
N ALA A 164 17.57 37.42 26.65
CA ALA A 164 16.62 38.39 26.10
C ALA A 164 16.85 39.81 26.66
N LYS A 165 17.14 39.93 27.97
CA LYS A 165 17.46 41.23 28.61
C LYS A 165 18.74 41.83 28.03
N LYS A 166 19.78 41.03 27.79
CA LYS A 166 21.02 41.49 27.13
C LYS A 166 20.75 41.95 25.69
N LEU A 167 19.98 41.18 24.93
CA LEU A 167 19.63 41.47 23.54
C LEU A 167 18.78 42.73 23.36
N LYS A 168 17.89 43.03 24.32
CA LYS A 168 17.11 44.30 24.33
C LYS A 168 18.00 45.54 24.51
N ASN A 169 19.13 45.40 25.21
CA ASN A 169 20.05 46.51 25.50
C ASN A 169 21.23 46.59 24.52
N LEU A 170 21.35 45.64 23.60
CA LEU A 170 22.37 45.65 22.54
C LEU A 170 21.95 46.65 21.44
N PRO A 171 22.84 47.56 20.99
CA PRO A 171 22.60 48.43 19.84
C PRO A 171 22.30 47.65 18.56
N GLU A 172 21.53 48.23 17.63
CA GLU A 172 21.34 47.66 16.30
C GLU A 172 22.68 47.57 15.55
N GLY A 173 22.98 46.42 14.93
CA GLY A 173 24.23 46.18 14.20
C GLY A 173 25.40 45.57 14.99
N GLN A 174 25.33 45.49 16.33
CA GLN A 174 26.32 44.75 17.12
C GLN A 174 25.93 43.26 17.28
N SER A 175 26.90 42.37 17.03
CA SER A 175 26.75 40.92 17.20
C SER A 175 26.83 40.53 18.67
N SER A 176 25.96 39.60 19.09
CA SER A 176 26.04 38.97 20.41
C SER A 176 27.35 38.18 20.57
N SER A 177 27.88 38.09 21.80
CA SER A 177 29.01 37.23 22.12
C SER A 177 28.65 35.73 22.05
N GLU A 178 27.38 35.39 22.24
CA GLU A 178 26.84 34.04 22.03
C GLU A 178 26.56 33.82 20.54
N LYS A 179 27.18 32.79 19.96
CA LYS A 179 27.02 32.44 18.53
C LYS A 179 25.75 31.62 18.27
N THR A 180 25.27 30.89 19.27
CA THR A 180 24.12 29.99 19.16
C THR A 180 23.31 29.96 20.45
N TYR A 181 22.03 29.62 20.33
CA TYR A 181 21.06 29.63 21.42
C TYR A 181 20.35 28.29 21.55
N GLU A 182 19.97 27.95 22.78
CA GLU A 182 19.00 26.90 23.07
C GLU A 182 17.59 27.49 23.07
N THR A 183 16.65 26.81 22.42
CA THR A 183 15.26 27.23 22.32
C THR A 183 14.33 26.03 22.14
N PHE A 184 13.05 26.19 22.48
CA PHE A 184 12.01 25.21 22.16
C PHE A 184 11.27 25.55 20.87
N ALA A 185 11.51 26.72 20.28
CA ALA A 185 10.86 27.14 19.04
C ALA A 185 11.83 27.93 18.15
N ALA A 186 12.00 27.49 16.91
CA ALA A 186 12.93 28.08 15.94
C ALA A 186 12.34 28.15 14.54
N VAL A 187 12.85 29.07 13.73
CA VAL A 187 12.51 29.22 12.30
C VAL A 187 13.75 29.62 11.51
N ALA A 188 14.07 28.88 10.44
CA ALA A 188 15.22 29.14 9.57
C ALA A 188 14.78 29.35 8.12
N LYS A 189 15.55 30.15 7.37
CA LYS A 189 15.35 30.37 5.94
C LYS A 189 15.98 29.23 5.13
N VAL A 190 15.21 28.67 4.19
CA VAL A 190 15.66 27.60 3.29
C VAL A 190 15.23 27.95 1.86
N GLY A 191 16.19 28.29 1.01
CA GLY A 191 15.92 28.82 -0.33
C GLY A 191 15.04 30.08 -0.29
N ARG A 192 13.89 30.04 -0.97
CA ARG A 192 12.89 31.13 -0.96
C ARG A 192 11.87 31.03 0.18
N GLY A 193 11.78 29.87 0.85
CA GLY A 193 10.83 29.59 1.93
C GLY A 193 11.53 29.33 3.26
N ARG A 194 10.91 28.54 4.14
CA ARG A 194 11.37 28.32 5.53
C ARG A 194 11.04 26.94 6.08
N VAL A 195 11.81 26.57 7.10
CA VAL A 195 11.50 25.46 8.01
C VAL A 195 11.42 25.99 9.44
N ALA A 196 10.46 25.49 10.22
CA ALA A 196 10.28 25.84 11.62
C ALA A 196 10.08 24.59 12.48
N TYR A 197 10.47 24.68 13.74
CA TYR A 197 10.36 23.62 14.73
C TYR A 197 9.71 24.16 16.00
N MET A 198 8.78 23.38 16.56
CA MET A 198 8.12 23.63 17.83
C MET A 198 8.20 22.35 18.69
N GLY A 199 8.94 22.44 19.78
CA GLY A 199 9.20 21.33 20.69
C GLY A 199 8.23 21.19 21.85
N ASP A 200 7.33 22.16 22.03
CA ASP A 200 6.18 22.01 22.92
C ASP A 200 5.05 21.34 22.15
N PHE A 201 4.35 20.41 22.80
CA PHE A 201 3.19 19.72 22.24
C PHE A 201 2.02 19.70 23.23
N ASN A 202 2.17 20.37 24.38
CA ASN A 202 1.12 20.49 25.38
C ASN A 202 0.08 21.54 24.93
N PRO A 203 -1.19 21.41 25.35
CA PRO A 203 -2.28 22.32 24.97
C PRO A 203 -2.19 23.66 25.71
N GLU A 204 -1.10 24.40 25.53
CA GLU A 204 -0.87 25.69 26.16
C GLU A 204 -1.14 26.85 25.18
N PRO A 205 -1.67 28.01 25.64
CA PRO A 205 -1.93 29.18 24.80
C PRO A 205 -0.70 29.69 24.04
N ILE A 206 0.51 29.47 24.59
CA ILE A 206 1.79 29.80 23.96
C ILE A 206 1.98 29.06 22.64
N THR A 207 1.61 27.79 22.59
CA THR A 207 1.76 26.92 21.44
C THR A 207 0.85 27.36 20.29
N VAL A 208 -0.41 27.69 20.60
CA VAL A 208 -1.34 28.28 19.62
C VAL A 208 -0.79 29.59 19.05
N SER A 209 -0.27 30.46 19.93
CA SER A 209 0.27 31.76 19.55
C SER A 209 1.45 31.65 18.58
N ILE A 210 2.38 30.71 18.81
CA ILE A 210 3.55 30.49 17.96
C ILE A 210 3.15 29.90 16.61
N VAL A 211 2.31 28.85 16.58
CA VAL A 211 1.86 28.23 15.33
C VAL A 211 1.14 29.24 14.44
N MET A 212 0.27 30.08 15.03
CA MET A 212 -0.40 31.15 14.30
C MET A 212 0.60 32.20 13.76
N GLY A 213 1.60 32.57 14.54
CA GLY A 213 2.65 33.50 14.11
C GLY A 213 3.50 32.97 12.94
N LEU A 214 3.83 31.67 12.97
CA LEU A 214 4.60 31.00 11.91
C LEU A 214 3.78 30.78 10.64
N CYS A 215 2.48 30.49 10.79
CA CYS A 215 1.60 30.27 9.65
C CYS A 215 1.21 31.56 8.92
N PHE A 216 1.23 32.73 9.58
CA PHE A 216 0.69 33.98 9.03
C PHE A 216 1.64 35.18 9.14
N TRP A 217 2.95 34.96 8.94
CA TRP A 217 3.96 36.01 9.03
C TRP A 217 3.88 37.05 7.86
N PRO A 218 4.37 38.29 8.06
CA PRO A 218 4.33 39.32 7.02
C PRO A 218 5.26 39.02 5.85
N GLY A 219 4.71 38.64 4.70
CA GLY A 219 5.48 38.28 3.49
C GLY A 219 5.25 36.85 2.99
N ALA A 220 4.37 36.09 3.64
CA ALA A 220 4.06 34.69 3.31
C ALA A 220 3.35 34.47 1.96
N ARG A 221 3.13 35.50 1.13
CA ARG A 221 2.52 35.36 -0.19
C ARG A 221 3.60 35.10 -1.24
N PRO A 222 3.78 33.87 -1.75
CA PRO A 222 4.49 33.71 -3.00
C PRO A 222 3.72 34.48 -4.09
N LEU A 223 4.41 35.34 -4.83
CA LEU A 223 3.86 35.92 -6.06
C LEU A 223 3.75 34.79 -7.09
N ILE A 224 2.52 34.49 -7.50
CA ILE A 224 2.28 33.66 -8.70
C ILE A 224 2.64 34.56 -9.88
N ALA A 225 3.76 34.28 -10.56
CA ALA A 225 4.14 35.01 -11.76
C ALA A 225 3.18 34.62 -12.92
N PRO A 226 2.73 35.57 -13.75
CA PRO A 226 1.95 35.24 -14.95
C PRO A 226 2.84 34.45 -15.92
N GLY A 227 2.51 33.18 -16.19
CA GLY A 227 3.24 32.31 -17.13
C GLY A 227 3.52 30.89 -16.63
N ASP A 228 3.50 30.63 -15.32
CA ASP A 228 3.82 29.31 -14.74
C ASP A 228 2.59 28.37 -14.59
N GLY A 229 1.66 28.41 -15.55
CA GLY A 229 0.69 27.32 -15.72
C GLY A 229 -0.39 27.17 -14.62
N VAL A 230 -0.94 28.27 -14.09
CA VAL A 230 -2.16 28.22 -13.27
C VAL A 230 -3.27 29.04 -13.92
N PRO A 231 -4.40 28.41 -14.29
CA PRO A 231 -5.71 29.06 -14.24
C PRO A 231 -6.58 28.52 -13.09
N GLU A 232 -7.01 29.48 -12.27
CA GLU A 232 -8.04 29.55 -11.22
C GLU A 232 -8.34 28.36 -10.29
N VAL A 233 -7.90 28.54 -9.04
CA VAL A 233 -8.46 27.92 -7.84
C VAL A 233 -9.58 28.82 -7.30
N ILE A 234 -10.77 28.24 -7.12
CA ILE A 234 -11.72 28.70 -6.10
C ILE A 234 -11.82 27.59 -5.05
N HIS A 235 -11.29 27.86 -3.86
CA HIS A 235 -11.55 27.07 -2.67
C HIS A 235 -12.07 27.96 -1.55
N THR A 236 -13.18 27.56 -0.94
CA THR A 236 -13.43 27.68 0.51
C THR A 236 -14.44 26.62 0.96
N GLY A 237 -14.08 25.80 1.97
CA GLY A 237 -15.05 25.21 2.93
C GLY A 237 -15.47 26.27 3.97
N LEU A 238 -16.52 26.17 4.78
CA LEU A 238 -17.02 25.11 5.67
C LEU A 238 -18.40 25.56 6.26
N ALA A 239 -19.14 24.59 6.83
CA ALA A 239 -20.35 24.69 7.68
C ALA A 239 -21.70 25.00 7.02
N ILE A 240 -22.73 24.26 7.50
CA ILE A 240 -24.11 24.27 7.04
C ILE A 240 -24.77 25.62 7.40
N VAL A 241 -25.03 26.44 6.38
CA VAL A 241 -26.13 27.40 6.29
C VAL A 241 -26.68 27.24 4.88
N GLU A 242 -27.97 26.90 4.77
CA GLU A 242 -28.73 26.98 3.53
C GLU A 242 -28.72 28.45 3.04
N ASP A 243 -28.28 28.70 1.81
CA ASP A 243 -29.02 29.52 0.82
C ASP A 243 -28.20 29.85 -0.44
N ASP A 244 -28.86 29.57 -1.57
CA ASP A 244 -28.91 30.32 -2.83
C ASP A 244 -27.61 30.83 -3.48
N LEU A 245 -27.04 29.97 -4.33
CA LEU A 245 -26.36 30.41 -5.55
C LEU A 245 -27.41 30.68 -6.64
N PRO A 246 -27.32 31.79 -7.41
CA PRO A 246 -28.09 31.89 -8.64
C PRO A 246 -27.56 30.84 -9.63
N PRO A 247 -28.45 30.07 -10.27
CA PRO A 247 -28.14 28.76 -10.81
C PRO A 247 -27.38 28.86 -12.12
N ARG A 248 -26.25 28.15 -12.22
CA ARG A 248 -25.89 27.51 -13.48
C ARG A 248 -26.57 26.17 -13.43
N ALA A 249 -27.63 25.97 -14.23
CA ALA A 249 -28.51 24.81 -14.13
C ALA A 249 -27.71 23.52 -14.02
N ASP A 250 -27.66 22.96 -12.80
CA ASP A 250 -27.26 21.58 -12.63
C ASP A 250 -28.15 20.73 -13.55
N PRO A 251 -27.60 19.77 -14.30
CA PRO A 251 -28.44 18.84 -15.02
C PRO A 251 -29.43 18.24 -14.00
N PRO A 252 -30.72 18.13 -14.33
CA PRO A 252 -31.73 17.72 -13.37
C PRO A 252 -31.31 16.42 -12.69
N LYS A 253 -31.28 16.43 -11.35
CA LYS A 253 -31.00 15.23 -10.56
C LYS A 253 -31.96 14.12 -10.99
N ARG A 254 -31.44 12.92 -11.19
CA ARG A 254 -32.30 11.78 -11.54
C ARG A 254 -33.22 11.44 -10.38
N ASN A 255 -34.49 11.21 -10.69
CA ASN A 255 -35.52 10.82 -9.76
C ASN A 255 -35.46 9.30 -9.59
N ILE A 256 -34.98 8.85 -8.44
CA ILE A 256 -34.83 7.44 -8.10
C ILE A 256 -35.91 7.04 -7.11
N LEU A 257 -36.67 6.01 -7.45
CA LEU A 257 -37.68 5.42 -6.58
C LEU A 257 -37.15 4.13 -5.96
N ILE A 258 -37.00 4.06 -4.64
CA ILE A 258 -36.74 2.81 -3.92
C ILE A 258 -38.07 2.24 -3.42
N ILE A 259 -38.33 0.97 -3.71
CA ILE A 259 -39.48 0.23 -3.19
C ILE A 259 -38.99 -0.78 -2.15
N SER A 260 -39.34 -0.54 -0.89
CA SER A 260 -38.91 -1.31 0.28
C SER A 260 -40.15 -1.82 1.05
N LEU A 261 -40.84 -2.82 0.52
CA LEU A 261 -42.07 -3.34 1.12
C LEU A 261 -41.85 -3.98 2.49
N GLU A 262 -40.64 -4.47 2.73
CA GLU A 262 -40.21 -5.08 3.99
C GLU A 262 -38.83 -4.56 4.37
N ARG A 263 -38.77 -3.25 4.69
CA ARG A 263 -37.53 -2.59 5.08
C ARG A 263 -37.04 -3.14 6.43
N SER A 264 -35.90 -3.84 6.40
CA SER A 264 -35.20 -4.28 7.62
C SER A 264 -34.58 -3.10 8.36
N GLU A 265 -34.60 -3.14 9.69
CA GLU A 265 -33.98 -2.13 10.56
C GLU A 265 -32.46 -2.00 10.31
N TYR A 266 -31.78 -3.09 9.93
CA TYR A 266 -30.33 -3.12 9.67
C TYR A 266 -29.95 -2.64 8.25
N MET A 267 -30.91 -2.26 7.41
CA MET A 267 -30.61 -1.93 6.01
C MET A 267 -29.77 -0.65 5.89
N ASP A 268 -29.96 0.32 6.78
CA ASP A 268 -29.12 1.52 6.85
C ASP A 268 -27.71 1.22 7.36
N ASP A 269 -27.55 0.19 8.21
CA ASP A 269 -26.27 -0.24 8.77
C ASP A 269 -25.44 -1.05 7.76
N ILE A 270 -26.10 -1.83 6.90
CA ILE A 270 -25.44 -2.63 5.85
C ILE A 270 -25.07 -1.76 4.64
N TYR A 271 -25.91 -0.79 4.28
CA TYR A 271 -25.73 0.04 3.08
C TYR A 271 -25.55 1.56 3.36
N PRO A 272 -24.80 1.98 4.39
CA PRO A 272 -24.71 3.39 4.77
C PRO A 272 -24.09 4.22 3.65
N GLN A 273 -23.04 3.70 3.03
CA GLN A 273 -22.34 4.32 1.90
C GLN A 273 -23.27 4.54 0.70
N PHE A 274 -24.08 3.52 0.35
CA PHE A 274 -25.03 3.60 -0.76
C PHE A 274 -26.08 4.68 -0.54
N TYR A 275 -26.75 4.69 0.62
CA TYR A 275 -27.79 5.67 0.91
C TYR A 275 -27.25 7.10 1.01
N GLN A 276 -26.07 7.28 1.60
CA GLN A 276 -25.40 8.57 1.69
C GLN A 276 -25.06 9.11 0.29
N ALA A 277 -24.44 8.28 -0.55
CA ALA A 277 -24.09 8.67 -1.92
C ALA A 277 -25.32 8.94 -2.79
N LEU A 278 -26.40 8.17 -2.61
CA LEU A 278 -27.62 8.31 -3.42
C LEU A 278 -28.37 9.59 -3.08
N ARG A 279 -28.52 9.91 -1.79
CA ARG A 279 -29.13 11.18 -1.34
C ARG A 279 -28.34 12.40 -1.82
N LYS A 280 -27.01 12.26 -1.97
CA LYS A 280 -26.14 13.31 -2.50
C LYS A 280 -26.33 13.54 -4.00
N THR A 281 -26.49 12.45 -4.78
CA THR A 281 -26.38 12.47 -6.25
C THR A 281 -27.70 12.36 -7.00
N ALA A 282 -28.79 12.00 -6.33
CA ALA A 282 -30.11 11.80 -6.92
C ALA A 282 -31.24 12.39 -6.06
N ALA A 283 -32.39 12.62 -6.68
CA ALA A 283 -33.64 12.90 -5.97
C ALA A 283 -34.27 11.57 -5.57
N LEU A 284 -34.30 11.27 -4.28
CA LEU A 284 -34.69 9.96 -3.76
C LEU A 284 -36.13 9.99 -3.21
N THR A 285 -36.97 9.08 -3.69
CA THR A 285 -38.25 8.74 -3.07
C THR A 285 -38.20 7.28 -2.62
N GLU A 286 -38.50 7.01 -1.35
CA GLU A 286 -38.62 5.63 -0.86
C GLU A 286 -40.05 5.35 -0.41
N VAL A 287 -40.60 4.21 -0.82
CA VAL A 287 -41.96 3.79 -0.49
C VAL A 287 -41.97 2.39 0.10
N GLN A 288 -42.73 2.21 1.18
CA GLN A 288 -42.85 0.92 1.87
C GLN A 288 -44.22 0.26 1.70
N GLN A 289 -45.11 0.87 0.92
CA GLN A 289 -46.48 0.40 0.74
C GLN A 289 -46.78 0.15 -0.74
N PRO A 290 -47.37 -1.00 -1.13
CA PRO A 290 -47.64 -1.31 -2.53
C PRO A 290 -48.51 -0.26 -3.24
N ARG A 291 -49.47 0.34 -2.52
CA ARG A 291 -50.33 1.41 -3.06
C ARG A 291 -49.54 2.68 -3.35
N ALA A 292 -48.62 3.06 -2.46
CA ALA A 292 -47.75 4.22 -2.65
C ALA A 292 -46.80 4.02 -3.83
N ALA A 293 -46.23 2.81 -3.98
CA ALA A 293 -45.42 2.45 -5.13
C ALA A 293 -46.20 2.51 -6.45
N GLN A 294 -47.45 2.01 -6.47
CA GLN A 294 -48.31 2.12 -7.65
C GLN A 294 -48.59 3.58 -8.01
N ALA A 295 -48.93 4.41 -7.02
CA ALA A 295 -49.16 5.84 -7.21
C ALA A 295 -47.92 6.56 -7.74
N ALA A 296 -46.73 6.26 -7.21
CA ALA A 296 -45.47 6.83 -7.69
C ALA A 296 -45.16 6.46 -9.16
N LEU A 297 -45.60 5.29 -9.63
CA LEU A 297 -45.43 4.86 -11.02
C LEU A 297 -46.49 5.43 -11.98
N THR A 298 -47.62 5.93 -11.48
CA THR A 298 -48.75 6.38 -12.33
C THR A 298 -49.03 7.88 -12.25
N GLY A 299 -48.80 8.50 -11.09
CA GLY A 299 -49.19 9.87 -10.78
C GLY A 299 -48.03 10.81 -10.46
N ALA A 300 -46.77 10.34 -10.45
CA ALA A 300 -45.63 11.21 -10.22
C ALA A 300 -45.27 12.00 -11.47
N THR A 301 -45.42 13.32 -11.41
CA THR A 301 -44.66 14.28 -12.22
C THR A 301 -43.60 14.91 -11.32
N PRO A 302 -42.29 14.67 -11.54
CA PRO A 302 -41.71 13.88 -12.62
C PRO A 302 -41.79 12.36 -12.36
N ARG A 303 -41.92 11.58 -13.44
CA ARG A 303 -41.83 10.12 -13.44
C ARG A 303 -40.43 9.70 -12.94
N PRO A 304 -40.28 8.60 -12.17
CA PRO A 304 -38.96 8.10 -11.80
C PRO A 304 -38.11 7.77 -13.03
N ASP A 305 -36.85 8.16 -13.02
CA ASP A 305 -35.84 7.82 -14.05
C ASP A 305 -35.37 6.37 -13.91
N ALA A 306 -35.29 5.87 -12.68
CA ALA A 306 -35.07 4.46 -12.38
C ALA A 306 -35.74 4.04 -11.07
N VAL A 307 -35.98 2.75 -10.92
CA VAL A 307 -36.61 2.14 -9.75
C VAL A 307 -35.69 1.08 -9.16
N ILE A 308 -35.45 1.11 -7.86
CA ILE A 308 -34.68 0.11 -7.13
C ILE A 308 -35.63 -0.72 -6.27
N LEU A 309 -35.51 -2.04 -6.35
CA LEU A 309 -36.25 -2.99 -5.53
C LEU A 309 -35.28 -3.49 -4.47
N SER A 310 -35.49 -3.12 -3.20
CA SER A 310 -34.55 -3.41 -2.11
C SER A 310 -34.77 -4.77 -1.45
N ASP A 311 -35.96 -5.35 -1.59
CA ASP A 311 -36.37 -6.61 -0.96
C ASP A 311 -37.17 -7.50 -1.92
N CYS A 312 -37.15 -8.80 -1.65
CA CYS A 312 -37.81 -9.80 -2.48
C CYS A 312 -39.32 -9.90 -2.26
N THR A 313 -39.92 -9.13 -1.33
CA THR A 313 -41.34 -9.29 -1.00
C THR A 313 -42.23 -8.93 -2.20
N LEU A 314 -41.69 -8.16 -3.15
CA LEU A 314 -42.26 -7.97 -4.49
C LEU A 314 -42.43 -9.25 -5.33
N ALA A 315 -41.61 -10.28 -5.10
CA ALA A 315 -41.75 -11.59 -5.75
C ALA A 315 -42.94 -12.40 -5.21
N SER A 316 -43.59 -11.94 -4.14
CA SER A 316 -44.81 -12.57 -3.62
C SER A 316 -46.00 -12.38 -4.59
N PRO A 317 -46.82 -13.42 -4.82
CA PRO A 317 -48.04 -13.32 -5.64
C PRO A 317 -48.99 -12.20 -5.21
N LYS A 318 -48.98 -11.82 -3.92
CA LYS A 318 -49.78 -10.69 -3.37
C LYS A 318 -49.45 -9.35 -4.04
N ASN A 319 -48.24 -9.19 -4.57
CA ASN A 319 -47.74 -7.97 -5.19
C ASN A 319 -47.75 -8.02 -6.73
N SER A 320 -48.39 -9.05 -7.33
CA SER A 320 -48.47 -9.26 -8.78
C SER A 320 -48.96 -8.04 -9.59
N LYS A 321 -49.90 -7.25 -9.05
CA LYS A 321 -50.37 -6.01 -9.68
C LYS A 321 -49.26 -4.95 -9.77
N LEU A 322 -48.46 -4.78 -8.71
CA LEU A 322 -47.32 -3.87 -8.70
C LEU A 322 -46.21 -4.36 -9.63
N LEU A 323 -45.91 -5.67 -9.62
CA LEU A 323 -44.96 -6.28 -10.56
C LEU A 323 -45.35 -6.05 -12.02
N THR A 324 -46.62 -6.28 -12.37
CA THR A 324 -47.13 -6.02 -13.73
C THR A 324 -46.91 -4.55 -14.13
N ARG A 325 -47.08 -3.62 -13.19
CA ARG A 325 -46.87 -2.19 -13.43
C ARG A 325 -45.38 -1.83 -13.61
N LEU A 326 -44.50 -2.43 -12.82
CA LEU A 326 -43.05 -2.27 -12.95
C LEU A 326 -42.53 -2.81 -14.28
N VAL A 327 -43.02 -3.96 -14.73
CA VAL A 327 -42.71 -4.52 -16.06
C VAL A 327 -43.19 -3.57 -17.16
N ALA A 328 -44.41 -3.02 -17.05
CA ALA A 328 -44.92 -2.03 -18.01
C ALA A 328 -44.06 -0.75 -18.02
N TYR A 329 -43.62 -0.29 -16.84
CA TYR A 329 -42.71 0.85 -16.71
C TYR A 329 -41.37 0.61 -17.42
N ALA A 330 -40.77 -0.57 -17.25
CA ALA A 330 -39.53 -0.92 -17.94
C ALA A 330 -39.72 -1.03 -19.46
N ARG A 331 -40.80 -1.71 -19.90
CA ARG A 331 -41.13 -1.82 -21.33
C ARG A 331 -41.28 -0.46 -22.02
N GLY A 332 -41.79 0.54 -21.29
CA GLY A 332 -41.91 1.92 -21.74
C GLY A 332 -40.67 2.80 -21.50
N GLY A 333 -39.47 2.21 -21.43
CA GLY A 333 -38.19 2.93 -21.40
C GLY A 333 -37.54 3.14 -20.03
N GLY A 334 -38.20 2.72 -18.94
CA GLY A 334 -37.65 2.86 -17.59
C GLY A 334 -36.62 1.78 -17.24
N THR A 335 -35.79 2.04 -16.23
CA THR A 335 -34.88 1.01 -15.67
C THR A 335 -35.36 0.57 -14.30
N VAL A 336 -35.45 -0.75 -14.08
CA VAL A 336 -35.75 -1.32 -12.77
C VAL A 336 -34.59 -2.23 -12.33
N VAL A 337 -34.08 -2.04 -11.12
CA VAL A 337 -32.92 -2.77 -10.59
C VAL A 337 -33.31 -3.48 -9.29
N ALA A 338 -33.22 -4.80 -9.26
CA ALA A 338 -33.30 -5.58 -8.03
C ALA A 338 -31.91 -5.62 -7.36
N ALA A 339 -31.76 -5.03 -6.18
CA ALA A 339 -30.47 -4.88 -5.51
C ALA A 339 -30.63 -4.89 -3.97
N LEU A 340 -29.56 -4.58 -3.25
CA LEU A 340 -29.55 -4.55 -1.78
C LEU A 340 -29.93 -5.93 -1.22
N GLN A 341 -30.89 -6.00 -0.29
CA GLN A 341 -31.30 -7.26 0.32
C GLN A 341 -32.21 -8.13 -0.56
N PHE A 342 -32.51 -7.73 -1.80
CA PHE A 342 -33.43 -8.45 -2.69
C PHE A 342 -33.03 -9.93 -2.87
N GLY A 343 -31.75 -10.21 -3.10
CA GLY A 343 -31.28 -11.59 -3.29
C GLY A 343 -31.36 -12.43 -2.00
N ASN A 344 -31.08 -11.82 -0.85
CA ASN A 344 -30.92 -12.48 0.45
C ASN A 344 -32.24 -13.05 0.97
N SER A 345 -33.31 -12.26 0.92
CA SER A 345 -34.60 -12.58 1.55
C SER A 345 -35.47 -13.56 0.74
N ALA A 346 -35.05 -13.92 -0.47
CA ALA A 346 -35.88 -14.64 -1.43
C ALA A 346 -36.03 -16.15 -1.13
N LYS A 347 -37.28 -16.61 -0.95
CA LYS A 347 -37.60 -18.06 -0.86
C LYS A 347 -37.28 -18.78 -2.18
N THR A 348 -36.69 -19.97 -2.07
CA THR A 348 -36.04 -20.74 -3.16
C THR A 348 -36.89 -21.02 -4.41
N GLY A 349 -38.22 -20.92 -4.34
CA GLY A 349 -39.13 -21.13 -5.48
C GLY A 349 -39.76 -19.87 -6.10
N ALA A 350 -39.62 -18.69 -5.50
CA ALA A 350 -40.35 -17.48 -5.94
C ALA A 350 -39.62 -16.69 -7.04
N LEU A 351 -38.29 -16.75 -7.09
CA LEU A 351 -37.49 -15.91 -7.99
C LEU A 351 -37.62 -16.26 -9.47
N ARG A 352 -37.72 -17.56 -9.80
CA ARG A 352 -37.87 -17.98 -11.20
C ARG A 352 -39.13 -17.39 -11.84
N SER A 353 -40.26 -17.47 -11.15
CA SER A 353 -41.53 -16.89 -11.60
C SER A 353 -41.47 -15.36 -11.67
N PHE A 354 -40.76 -14.73 -10.71
CA PHE A 354 -40.53 -13.29 -10.73
C PHE A 354 -39.71 -12.86 -11.96
N PHE A 355 -38.57 -13.49 -12.22
CA PHE A 355 -37.72 -13.21 -13.39
C PHE A 355 -38.44 -13.50 -14.71
N ALA A 356 -39.22 -14.57 -14.78
CA ALA A 356 -40.04 -14.88 -15.95
C ALA A 356 -41.03 -13.75 -16.32
N ALA A 357 -41.54 -13.00 -15.33
CA ALA A 357 -42.44 -11.86 -15.59
C ALA A 357 -41.75 -10.72 -16.37
N TRP A 358 -40.43 -10.61 -16.26
CA TRP A 358 -39.60 -9.67 -17.02
C TRP A 358 -39.19 -10.19 -18.39
N GLY A 359 -39.47 -11.47 -18.69
CA GLY A 359 -39.09 -12.13 -19.94
C GLY A 359 -37.63 -12.59 -19.99
N VAL A 360 -36.96 -12.69 -18.85
CA VAL A 360 -35.57 -13.16 -18.76
C VAL A 360 -35.51 -14.61 -18.27
N PRO A 361 -34.53 -15.42 -18.73
CA PRO A 361 -34.42 -16.84 -18.36
C PRO A 361 -33.74 -17.08 -17.01
N TRP A 362 -33.43 -16.01 -16.27
CA TRP A 362 -32.65 -16.04 -15.05
C TRP A 362 -33.30 -16.89 -13.96
N ASP A 363 -32.47 -17.53 -13.15
CA ASP A 363 -32.90 -18.28 -11.98
C ASP A 363 -31.94 -18.04 -10.80
N ARG A 364 -32.34 -18.40 -9.59
CA ARG A 364 -31.48 -18.29 -8.40
C ARG A 364 -30.26 -19.21 -8.57
N GLY A 365 -29.07 -18.67 -8.33
CA GLY A 365 -27.82 -19.40 -8.24
C GLY A 365 -27.39 -19.65 -6.79
N SER A 366 -26.13 -20.02 -6.63
CA SER A 366 -25.50 -20.30 -5.34
C SER A 366 -25.28 -19.02 -4.54
N TYR A 367 -25.38 -19.12 -3.22
CA TYR A 367 -25.04 -18.03 -2.30
C TYR A 367 -23.64 -18.23 -1.74
N HIS A 368 -22.69 -17.39 -2.15
CA HIS A 368 -21.29 -17.49 -1.71
C HIS A 368 -20.51 -16.22 -2.06
N ARG A 369 -19.37 -16.03 -1.39
CA ARG A 369 -18.39 -15.01 -1.76
C ARG A 369 -17.43 -15.56 -2.79
N THR A 370 -17.14 -14.77 -3.81
CA THR A 370 -16.07 -15.04 -4.76
C THR A 370 -15.68 -13.74 -5.47
N THR A 371 -14.43 -13.65 -5.90
CA THR A 371 -13.95 -12.61 -6.80
C THR A 371 -14.47 -12.85 -8.21
N THR A 372 -15.06 -11.84 -8.82
CA THR A 372 -15.52 -11.85 -10.23
C THR A 372 -14.92 -10.67 -10.98
N ALA A 373 -14.75 -10.81 -12.30
CA ALA A 373 -14.23 -9.76 -13.17
C ALA A 373 -15.31 -9.30 -14.16
N LEU A 374 -15.17 -8.08 -14.70
CA LEU A 374 -16.04 -7.61 -15.78
C LEU A 374 -16.09 -8.64 -16.91
N ASN A 375 -17.28 -8.87 -17.46
CA ASN A 375 -17.48 -9.88 -18.50
C ASN A 375 -16.49 -9.65 -19.66
N PRO A 376 -15.58 -10.61 -19.94
CA PRO A 376 -14.55 -10.44 -20.95
C PRO A 376 -15.12 -10.33 -22.37
N SER A 377 -16.33 -10.84 -22.60
CA SER A 377 -17.06 -10.70 -23.86
C SER A 377 -17.68 -9.31 -24.07
N GLY A 378 -17.55 -8.41 -23.09
CA GLY A 378 -18.20 -7.10 -23.03
C GLY A 378 -19.36 -7.08 -22.04
N ILE A 379 -19.64 -5.91 -21.48
CA ILE A 379 -20.75 -5.71 -20.54
C ILE A 379 -22.02 -5.23 -21.27
N PRO A 380 -23.23 -5.49 -20.74
CA PRO A 380 -24.48 -5.09 -21.38
C PRO A 380 -24.61 -3.56 -21.47
N ALA A 381 -25.04 -3.05 -22.63
CA ALA A 381 -25.42 -1.65 -22.78
C ALA A 381 -26.63 -1.31 -21.88
N PRO A 382 -26.76 -0.07 -21.37
CA PRO A 382 -25.92 1.11 -21.63
C PRO A 382 -24.77 1.28 -20.62
N LEU A 383 -24.35 0.22 -19.90
CA LEU A 383 -23.31 0.33 -18.88
C LEU A 383 -21.97 0.72 -19.48
N SER A 384 -21.24 1.61 -18.81
CA SER A 384 -19.85 1.92 -19.15
C SER A 384 -18.87 1.14 -18.27
N LYS A 385 -17.92 0.43 -18.91
CA LYS A 385 -16.85 -0.29 -18.19
C LYS A 385 -15.96 0.67 -17.39
N ASP A 386 -15.80 1.90 -17.86
CA ASP A 386 -14.96 2.92 -17.23
C ASP A 386 -15.60 3.49 -15.95
N ALA A 387 -16.89 3.22 -15.72
CA ALA A 387 -17.60 3.59 -14.51
C ALA A 387 -17.55 2.50 -13.41
N LEU A 388 -17.02 1.32 -13.73
CA LEU A 388 -17.06 0.11 -12.90
C LEU A 388 -15.65 -0.37 -12.51
N LEU A 389 -15.55 -1.10 -11.39
CA LEU A 389 -14.31 -1.73 -11.00
C LEU A 389 -14.03 -2.95 -11.90
N PRO A 390 -12.77 -3.23 -12.27
CA PRO A 390 -12.43 -4.35 -13.14
C PRO A 390 -12.70 -5.70 -12.48
N THR A 391 -12.55 -5.77 -11.15
CA THR A 391 -12.86 -6.94 -10.33
C THR A 391 -13.63 -6.53 -9.07
N VAL A 392 -14.51 -7.44 -8.62
CA VAL A 392 -15.31 -7.28 -7.40
C VAL A 392 -15.34 -8.61 -6.66
N SER A 393 -14.88 -8.64 -5.40
CA SER A 393 -15.19 -9.73 -4.45
C SER A 393 -16.41 -9.33 -3.64
N ALA A 394 -17.49 -10.11 -3.77
CA ALA A 394 -18.72 -9.87 -3.03
C ALA A 394 -19.35 -11.17 -2.55
N LEU A 395 -19.89 -11.14 -1.33
CA LEU A 395 -20.82 -12.16 -0.86
C LEU A 395 -22.16 -11.90 -1.54
N ALA A 396 -22.56 -12.78 -2.46
CA ALA A 396 -23.71 -12.54 -3.31
C ALA A 396 -24.60 -13.77 -3.46
N VAL A 397 -25.88 -13.53 -3.68
CA VAL A 397 -26.78 -14.51 -4.29
C VAL A 397 -26.62 -14.39 -5.80
N HIS A 398 -25.90 -15.34 -6.40
CA HIS A 398 -25.67 -15.33 -7.83
C HIS A 398 -26.92 -15.69 -8.62
N LEU A 399 -26.93 -15.39 -9.91
CA LEU A 399 -27.93 -15.86 -10.87
C LEU A 399 -27.37 -17.01 -11.69
N SER A 400 -28.21 -18.02 -11.92
CA SER A 400 -27.97 -19.08 -12.90
C SER A 400 -28.80 -18.81 -14.17
N ARG A 401 -28.46 -19.52 -15.26
CA ARG A 401 -29.12 -19.38 -16.57
C ARG A 401 -29.09 -17.94 -17.13
N VAL A 402 -28.05 -17.18 -16.80
CA VAL A 402 -27.85 -15.84 -17.33
C VAL A 402 -27.21 -15.96 -18.72
N PRO A 403 -27.86 -15.46 -19.79
CA PRO A 403 -27.22 -15.36 -21.09
C PRO A 403 -25.95 -14.50 -20.97
N ASN A 404 -24.87 -14.87 -21.67
CA ASN A 404 -23.60 -14.13 -21.56
C ASN A 404 -23.77 -12.63 -21.88
N ALA A 405 -24.63 -12.28 -22.85
CA ALA A 405 -24.96 -10.90 -23.19
C ALA A 405 -25.66 -10.10 -22.07
N HIS A 406 -26.17 -10.76 -21.03
CA HIS A 406 -26.79 -10.12 -19.86
C HIS A 406 -25.83 -10.01 -18.68
N ALA A 407 -24.75 -10.81 -18.63
CA ALA A 407 -23.86 -10.90 -17.48
C ALA A 407 -22.93 -9.67 -17.42
N VAL A 408 -22.86 -9.02 -16.25
CA VAL A 408 -21.97 -7.87 -16.01
C VAL A 408 -20.61 -8.34 -15.48
N TYR A 409 -20.64 -9.23 -14.48
CA TYR A 409 -19.46 -9.83 -13.88
C TYR A 409 -19.52 -11.36 -13.98
N LEU A 410 -18.37 -12.00 -14.19
CA LEU A 410 -18.23 -13.45 -14.27
C LEU A 410 -17.04 -13.94 -13.44
N PRO A 411 -17.08 -15.18 -12.93
CA PRO A 411 -15.91 -15.83 -12.34
C PRO A 411 -14.73 -15.91 -13.33
N THR A 412 -13.53 -15.88 -12.78
CA THR A 412 -12.24 -16.06 -13.46
C THR A 412 -11.67 -17.44 -13.14
N ALA A 413 -10.60 -17.85 -13.83
CA ALA A 413 -9.89 -19.10 -13.53
C ALA A 413 -9.33 -19.14 -12.09
N ASP A 414 -9.05 -17.98 -11.50
CA ASP A 414 -8.53 -17.83 -10.14
C ASP A 414 -9.64 -17.68 -9.09
N SER A 415 -10.90 -17.56 -9.52
CA SER A 415 -12.02 -17.43 -8.62
C SER A 415 -12.19 -18.68 -7.76
N ARG A 416 -12.38 -18.47 -6.47
CA ARG A 416 -12.60 -19.51 -5.45
C ARG A 416 -13.79 -19.13 -4.60
N VAL A 417 -14.44 -20.11 -3.98
CA VAL A 417 -15.35 -19.85 -2.88
C VAL A 417 -14.52 -19.30 -1.72
N GLU A 418 -14.79 -18.07 -1.33
CA GLU A 418 -14.08 -17.36 -0.26
C GLU A 418 -14.87 -17.50 1.05
N SER A 419 -14.17 -17.83 2.13
CA SER A 419 -14.74 -17.98 3.47
C SER A 419 -13.83 -17.31 4.49
N ARG A 420 -14.42 -16.69 5.52
CA ARG A 420 -13.66 -16.13 6.66
C ARG A 420 -13.13 -17.22 7.60
N SER A 421 -13.62 -18.46 7.48
CA SER A 421 -13.33 -19.55 8.42
C SER A 421 -12.75 -20.79 7.76
N HIS A 422 -12.74 -20.84 6.42
CA HIS A 422 -12.32 -22.02 5.65
C HIS A 422 -11.39 -21.59 4.52
N ALA A 423 -10.49 -22.50 4.13
CA ALA A 423 -9.59 -22.24 3.00
C ALA A 423 -10.39 -22.01 1.71
N PRO A 424 -9.89 -21.19 0.76
CA PRO A 424 -10.57 -20.99 -0.52
C PRO A 424 -10.74 -22.30 -1.28
N GLU A 425 -11.97 -22.61 -1.67
CA GLU A 425 -12.31 -23.82 -2.42
C GLU A 425 -12.52 -23.53 -3.91
N ARG A 426 -12.24 -24.50 -4.78
CA ARG A 426 -12.56 -24.33 -6.21
C ARG A 426 -14.07 -24.20 -6.38
N LEU A 427 -14.48 -23.32 -7.30
CA LEU A 427 -15.87 -23.25 -7.73
C LEU A 427 -16.29 -24.59 -8.34
N THR A 428 -17.54 -24.99 -8.12
CA THR A 428 -18.13 -26.09 -8.88
C THR A 428 -18.37 -25.65 -10.33
N ARG A 429 -18.48 -26.60 -11.26
CA ARG A 429 -18.81 -26.31 -12.68
C ARG A 429 -20.09 -25.49 -12.84
N GLU A 430 -21.03 -25.65 -11.91
CA GLU A 430 -22.28 -24.88 -11.90
C GLU A 430 -22.04 -23.44 -11.43
N GLN A 431 -21.19 -23.23 -10.42
CA GLN A 431 -20.84 -21.90 -9.92
C GLN A 431 -20.02 -21.08 -10.92
N GLU A 432 -19.14 -21.72 -11.69
CA GLU A 432 -18.34 -21.07 -12.75
C GLU A 432 -19.20 -20.39 -13.83
N GLN A 433 -20.44 -20.84 -14.01
CA GLN A 433 -21.39 -20.31 -15.01
C GLN A 433 -22.38 -19.29 -14.44
N GLN A 434 -22.27 -18.97 -13.14
CA GLN A 434 -23.18 -18.06 -12.48
C GLN A 434 -22.63 -16.63 -12.47
N SER A 435 -23.53 -15.66 -12.37
CA SER A 435 -23.17 -14.25 -12.34
C SER A 435 -23.77 -13.55 -11.13
N PRO A 436 -23.00 -12.76 -10.36
CA PRO A 436 -23.53 -12.01 -9.24
C PRO A 436 -24.37 -10.80 -9.67
N ALA A 437 -24.25 -10.36 -10.92
CA ALA A 437 -24.98 -9.21 -11.43
C ALA A 437 -25.26 -9.29 -12.95
N ALA A 438 -26.47 -8.93 -13.34
CA ALA A 438 -26.92 -8.99 -14.74
C ALA A 438 -27.80 -7.79 -15.10
N LEU A 439 -27.81 -7.41 -16.38
CA LEU A 439 -28.70 -6.40 -16.95
C LEU A 439 -29.28 -6.95 -18.26
N ALA A 440 -30.61 -6.89 -18.41
CA ALA A 440 -31.30 -7.32 -19.62
C ALA A 440 -32.18 -6.19 -20.19
N PRO A 441 -32.29 -6.10 -21.54
CA PRO A 441 -33.28 -5.24 -22.16
C PRO A 441 -34.70 -5.79 -21.91
N VAL A 442 -35.63 -4.90 -21.60
CA VAL A 442 -37.06 -5.20 -21.42
C VAL A 442 -37.87 -4.14 -22.16
N GLY A 443 -38.35 -4.46 -23.35
CA GLY A 443 -38.96 -3.47 -24.25
C GLY A 443 -37.96 -2.37 -24.62
N GLN A 444 -38.29 -1.11 -24.34
CA GLN A 444 -37.40 0.04 -24.57
C GLN A 444 -36.49 0.35 -23.36
N GLY A 445 -36.69 -0.30 -22.22
CA GLY A 445 -35.93 -0.07 -20.99
C GLY A 445 -35.15 -1.31 -20.56
N HIS A 446 -34.84 -1.39 -19.26
CA HIS A 446 -33.95 -2.43 -18.74
C HIS A 446 -34.44 -2.99 -17.40
N PHE A 447 -34.10 -4.26 -17.16
CA PHE A 447 -34.21 -4.90 -15.86
C PHE A 447 -32.84 -5.40 -15.42
N GLY A 448 -32.39 -4.94 -14.25
CA GLY A 448 -31.10 -5.26 -13.66
C GLY A 448 -31.22 -6.05 -12.36
N TYR A 449 -30.19 -6.82 -12.04
CA TYR A 449 -30.04 -7.53 -10.78
C TYR A 449 -28.62 -7.39 -10.24
N VAL A 450 -28.48 -7.11 -8.95
CA VAL A 450 -27.22 -7.11 -8.20
C VAL A 450 -27.42 -7.92 -6.93
N GLY A 451 -26.73 -9.06 -6.83
CA GLY A 451 -26.95 -10.05 -5.77
C GLY A 451 -26.16 -9.82 -4.48
N ASP A 452 -25.34 -8.77 -4.41
CA ASP A 452 -24.49 -8.46 -3.26
C ASP A 452 -25.31 -8.05 -2.02
N VAL A 453 -25.08 -8.76 -0.92
CA VAL A 453 -25.82 -8.60 0.34
C VAL A 453 -25.08 -7.77 1.38
N ASN A 454 -23.83 -7.36 1.11
CA ASN A 454 -22.96 -6.64 2.04
C ASN A 454 -22.63 -5.20 1.60
N GLY A 455 -23.10 -4.77 0.43
CA GLY A 455 -22.88 -3.41 -0.06
C GLY A 455 -21.41 -3.12 -0.38
N GLU A 456 -20.72 -4.06 -1.03
CA GLU A 456 -19.36 -3.85 -1.50
C GLU A 456 -19.31 -2.69 -2.49
N GLN A 457 -18.21 -1.93 -2.47
CA GLN A 457 -18.13 -0.66 -3.21
C GLN A 457 -18.29 -0.84 -4.73
N GLY A 458 -17.80 -1.96 -5.28
CA GLY A 458 -17.94 -2.30 -6.69
C GLY A 458 -19.39 -2.59 -7.11
N SER A 459 -20.11 -3.35 -6.30
CA SER A 459 -21.54 -3.63 -6.49
C SER A 459 -22.38 -2.36 -6.32
N THR A 460 -22.03 -1.53 -5.33
CA THR A 460 -22.65 -0.22 -5.10
C THR A 460 -22.51 0.64 -6.35
N ARG A 461 -21.30 0.83 -6.89
CA ARG A 461 -21.08 1.56 -8.16
C ARG A 461 -21.93 1.02 -9.31
N LEU A 462 -22.06 -0.30 -9.41
CA LEU A 462 -22.89 -0.92 -10.44
C LEU A 462 -24.37 -0.53 -10.31
N VAL A 463 -24.94 -0.52 -9.10
CA VAL A 463 -26.35 -0.10 -8.91
C VAL A 463 -26.56 1.34 -9.37
N PHE A 464 -25.62 2.24 -9.06
CA PHE A 464 -25.67 3.63 -9.53
C PHE A 464 -25.60 3.72 -11.06
N GLU A 465 -24.66 3.01 -11.69
CA GLU A 465 -24.51 3.01 -13.15
C GLU A 465 -25.75 2.40 -13.85
N MET A 466 -26.35 1.33 -13.31
CA MET A 466 -27.61 0.78 -13.82
C MET A 466 -28.77 1.79 -13.73
N CYS A 467 -28.83 2.57 -12.65
CA CYS A 467 -29.80 3.66 -12.51
C CYS A 467 -29.43 4.91 -13.36
N GLY A 468 -28.25 4.88 -13.99
CA GLY A 468 -27.64 6.00 -14.72
C GLY A 468 -27.39 7.22 -13.84
N VAL A 469 -27.16 7.02 -12.55
CA VAL A 469 -26.67 8.04 -11.62
C VAL A 469 -25.15 8.05 -11.70
N LYS A 470 -24.56 9.19 -12.09
CA LYS A 470 -23.11 9.30 -12.28
C LYS A 470 -22.41 9.60 -10.96
N ILE A 471 -21.44 8.76 -10.60
CA ILE A 471 -20.61 8.85 -9.39
C ILE A 471 -19.21 9.32 -9.78
N ARG A 472 -18.77 10.47 -9.25
CA ARG A 472 -17.40 10.98 -9.42
C ARG A 472 -16.48 10.41 -8.32
N PRO A 473 -15.15 10.42 -8.50
CA PRO A 473 -14.23 10.05 -7.43
C PRO A 473 -14.48 10.84 -6.15
N GLY A 474 -14.76 10.14 -5.04
CA GLY A 474 -15.09 10.74 -3.75
C GLY A 474 -16.59 10.93 -3.50
N ASP A 475 -17.48 10.61 -4.45
CA ASP A 475 -18.93 10.70 -4.24
C ASP A 475 -19.51 9.55 -3.44
N LEU A 476 -18.87 8.37 -3.42
CA LEU A 476 -19.28 7.28 -2.54
C LEU A 476 -18.84 7.54 -1.10
N GLY A 477 -17.66 8.13 -0.91
CA GLY A 477 -17.08 8.33 0.42
C GLY A 477 -16.62 7.02 1.06
N PRO A 478 -16.19 7.04 2.34
CA PRO A 478 -15.73 5.84 3.02
C PRO A 478 -16.90 4.88 3.30
N ARG A 479 -16.60 3.57 3.26
CA ARG A 479 -17.52 2.51 3.65
C ARG A 479 -17.22 2.08 5.07
N VAL A 480 -18.21 2.23 5.96
CA VAL A 480 -18.16 1.68 7.32
C VAL A 480 -18.96 0.39 7.34
N TYR A 481 -18.37 -0.71 7.83
CA TYR A 481 -19.06 -2.00 7.93
C TYR A 481 -18.59 -2.79 9.15
N GLN A 482 -19.42 -3.74 9.59
CA GLN A 482 -19.07 -4.66 10.66
C GLN A 482 -18.22 -5.82 10.11
N ALA A 483 -16.93 -5.82 10.43
CA ALA A 483 -15.99 -6.86 10.02
C ALA A 483 -16.11 -8.13 10.85
N GLY A 484 -16.62 -8.04 12.08
CA GLY A 484 -16.81 -9.20 12.95
C GLY A 484 -17.42 -8.85 14.30
N VAL A 485 -17.30 -9.79 15.24
CA VAL A 485 -17.64 -9.60 16.65
C VAL A 485 -16.48 -10.19 17.45
N CYS A 486 -15.88 -9.40 18.33
CA CYS A 486 -14.99 -9.91 19.34
C CYS A 486 -15.80 -10.25 20.61
N ILE A 487 -15.47 -11.37 21.25
CA ILE A 487 -16.00 -11.69 22.56
C ILE A 487 -14.96 -11.24 23.58
N ASN A 488 -15.30 -10.24 24.39
CA ASN A 488 -14.45 -9.74 25.44
C ASN A 488 -14.21 -10.82 26.52
N PRO A 489 -13.16 -10.70 27.34
CA PRO A 489 -12.86 -11.68 28.40
C PRO A 489 -14.01 -11.89 29.41
N ASP A 490 -14.92 -10.91 29.52
CA ASP A 490 -16.13 -10.97 30.35
C ASP A 490 -17.33 -11.63 29.64
N GLY A 491 -17.14 -12.11 28.42
CA GLY A 491 -18.18 -12.74 27.59
C GLY A 491 -19.04 -11.75 26.81
N THR A 492 -18.78 -10.44 26.88
CA THR A 492 -19.57 -9.45 26.14
C THR A 492 -19.19 -9.43 24.65
N PRO A 493 -20.16 -9.49 23.72
CA PRO A 493 -19.89 -9.35 22.30
C PRO A 493 -19.76 -7.86 21.92
N GLU A 494 -18.63 -7.50 21.34
CA GLU A 494 -18.38 -6.15 20.80
C GLU A 494 -18.18 -6.23 19.28
N PRO A 495 -18.94 -5.45 18.48
CA PRO A 495 -18.81 -5.47 17.03
C PRO A 495 -17.50 -4.81 16.60
N ILE A 496 -16.74 -5.51 15.76
CA ILE A 496 -15.56 -4.95 15.11
C ILE A 496 -16.06 -4.14 13.91
N ILE A 497 -15.92 -2.81 14.00
CA ILE A 497 -16.27 -1.88 12.93
C ILE A 497 -15.00 -1.50 12.17
N GLU A 498 -15.02 -1.70 10.85
CA GLU A 498 -13.95 -1.29 9.95
C GLU A 498 -14.44 -0.16 9.04
N THR A 499 -13.50 0.70 8.63
CA THR A 499 -13.74 1.75 7.65
C THR A 499 -12.80 1.57 6.49
N GLU A 500 -13.34 1.32 5.31
CA GLU A 500 -12.63 1.26 4.03
C GLU A 500 -12.78 2.60 3.31
N GLU A 501 -11.68 3.17 2.82
CA GLU A 501 -11.74 4.34 1.93
C GLU A 501 -12.37 3.98 0.58
N GLU A 502 -12.84 5.00 -0.15
CA GLU A 502 -13.42 4.79 -1.47
C GLU A 502 -12.41 4.14 -2.42
N VAL A 503 -12.73 2.99 -3.00
CA VAL A 503 -11.88 2.35 -4.02
C VAL A 503 -11.92 3.21 -5.28
N PRO A 504 -10.79 3.82 -5.70
CA PRO A 504 -10.76 4.61 -6.91
C PRO A 504 -10.94 3.70 -8.13
N LEU A 505 -11.67 4.19 -9.13
CA LEU A 505 -11.62 3.57 -10.45
C LEU A 505 -10.17 3.57 -10.94
N PRO A 506 -9.69 2.50 -11.61
CA PRO A 506 -8.39 2.52 -12.25
C PRO A 506 -8.28 3.79 -13.10
N ALA A 507 -7.18 4.53 -12.96
CA ALA A 507 -6.92 5.62 -13.89
C ALA A 507 -7.02 5.07 -15.32
N PRO A 508 -7.60 5.82 -16.28
CA PRO A 508 -7.53 5.43 -17.68
C PRO A 508 -6.08 5.05 -17.93
N ALA A 509 -5.85 3.82 -18.44
CA ALA A 509 -4.49 3.38 -18.73
C ALA A 509 -3.81 4.53 -19.46
N ALA A 510 -2.68 5.00 -18.92
CA ALA A 510 -1.88 5.98 -19.62
C ALA A 510 -1.74 5.43 -21.06
N PRO A 511 -1.98 6.25 -22.10
CA PRO A 511 -1.76 5.78 -23.46
C PRO A 511 -0.40 5.09 -23.45
N ALA A 512 -0.36 3.84 -23.91
CA ALA A 512 0.85 3.05 -23.90
C ALA A 512 1.97 3.95 -24.42
N PRO A 513 3.14 4.01 -23.74
CA PRO A 513 4.25 4.77 -24.29
C PRO A 513 4.38 4.37 -25.76
N PRO A 514 4.59 5.34 -26.66
CA PRO A 514 4.63 5.06 -28.09
C PRO A 514 5.52 3.83 -28.30
N PRO A 515 5.08 2.83 -29.09
CA PRO A 515 5.82 1.60 -29.26
C PRO A 515 7.27 1.95 -29.55
N ARG A 516 8.16 1.45 -28.69
CA ARG A 516 9.60 1.67 -28.83
C ARG A 516 9.98 1.30 -30.25
N GLU A 517 10.89 2.07 -30.86
CA GLU A 517 11.42 1.69 -32.16
C GLU A 517 11.93 0.23 -32.08
N PRO A 518 11.51 -0.64 -33.01
CA PRO A 518 11.83 -2.06 -32.94
C PRO A 518 13.34 -2.24 -32.92
N ARG A 519 13.84 -2.96 -31.91
CA ARG A 519 15.25 -3.31 -31.79
C ARG A 519 15.59 -4.36 -32.86
N PRO A 520 16.81 -4.37 -33.41
CA PRO A 520 17.17 -5.28 -34.50
C PRO A 520 16.92 -6.78 -34.25
N ARG A 521 16.89 -7.23 -32.99
CA ARG A 521 16.72 -8.65 -32.59
C ARG A 521 15.44 -8.91 -31.79
N ASP A 522 14.42 -8.04 -31.86
CA ASP A 522 13.17 -8.24 -31.09
C ASP A 522 12.43 -9.54 -31.43
N ALA A 523 12.52 -10.01 -32.68
CA ALA A 523 11.96 -11.31 -33.06
C ALA A 523 12.65 -12.47 -32.31
N GLU A 524 13.97 -12.42 -32.14
CA GLU A 524 14.74 -13.42 -31.40
C GLU A 524 14.46 -13.32 -29.88
N VAL A 525 14.29 -12.10 -29.35
CA VAL A 525 13.86 -11.89 -27.96
C VAL A 525 12.54 -12.61 -27.70
N ALA A 526 11.55 -12.42 -28.58
CA ALA A 526 10.25 -13.05 -28.45
C ALA A 526 10.33 -14.59 -28.53
N GLU A 527 11.10 -15.12 -29.49
CA GLU A 527 11.32 -16.57 -29.65
C GLU A 527 11.97 -17.19 -28.40
N ARG A 528 13.05 -16.59 -27.89
CA ARG A 528 13.73 -17.06 -26.68
C ARG A 528 12.86 -16.94 -25.43
N ALA A 529 12.03 -15.90 -25.33
CA ALA A 529 11.10 -15.74 -24.22
C ALA A 529 10.02 -16.83 -24.22
N GLU A 530 9.46 -17.17 -25.37
CA GLU A 530 8.48 -18.25 -25.51
C GLU A 530 9.09 -19.61 -25.13
N ALA A 531 10.30 -19.88 -25.60
CA ALA A 531 11.01 -21.11 -25.29
C ALA A 531 11.28 -21.22 -23.76
N ARG A 532 11.82 -20.17 -23.13
CA ARG A 532 11.99 -20.09 -21.65
C ARG A 532 10.71 -20.33 -20.88
N ALA A 533 9.58 -19.81 -21.35
CA ALA A 533 8.28 -20.06 -20.73
C ALA A 533 7.91 -21.56 -20.76
N LYS A 534 8.15 -22.26 -21.88
CA LYS A 534 7.88 -23.71 -22.01
C LYS A 534 8.74 -24.54 -21.05
N VAL A 535 10.03 -24.23 -20.93
CA VAL A 535 10.92 -24.94 -19.99
C VAL A 535 10.54 -24.66 -18.54
N ARG A 536 10.17 -23.42 -18.20
CA ARG A 536 9.66 -23.07 -16.87
C ARG A 536 8.40 -23.86 -16.54
N GLU A 537 7.45 -23.96 -17.48
CA GLU A 537 6.23 -24.73 -17.30
C GLU A 537 6.49 -26.22 -17.08
N ASP A 538 7.41 -26.84 -17.83
CA ASP A 538 7.82 -28.25 -17.61
C ASP A 538 8.44 -28.45 -16.21
N LYS A 539 9.35 -27.57 -15.80
CA LYS A 539 10.01 -27.64 -14.49
C LYS A 539 9.01 -27.49 -13.35
N ILE A 540 8.11 -26.50 -13.42
CA ILE A 540 7.04 -26.30 -12.43
C ILE A 540 6.15 -27.54 -12.36
N ARG A 541 5.72 -28.09 -13.51
CA ARG A 541 4.89 -29.30 -13.55
C ARG A 541 5.57 -30.47 -12.83
N ARG A 542 6.86 -30.69 -13.07
CA ARG A 542 7.65 -31.75 -12.42
C ARG A 542 7.89 -31.47 -10.93
N ALA A 543 8.15 -30.21 -10.56
CA ALA A 543 8.31 -29.79 -9.17
C ALA A 543 7.01 -29.94 -8.38
N ASP A 544 5.85 -29.71 -9.00
CA ASP A 544 4.55 -29.94 -8.37
C ASP A 544 4.30 -31.41 -8.05
N VAL A 545 4.76 -32.35 -8.91
CA VAL A 545 4.73 -33.78 -8.58
C VAL A 545 5.55 -34.07 -7.32
N LEU A 546 6.77 -33.54 -7.23
CA LEU A 546 7.63 -33.70 -6.04
C LEU A 546 7.00 -33.06 -4.79
N LYS A 547 6.34 -31.91 -4.94
CA LYS A 547 5.60 -31.26 -3.84
C LYS A 547 4.45 -32.13 -3.37
N GLU A 548 3.67 -32.75 -4.25
CA GLU A 548 2.58 -33.65 -3.85
C GLU A 548 3.10 -34.94 -3.20
N GLU A 549 4.21 -35.51 -3.69
CA GLU A 549 4.90 -36.61 -3.00
C GLU A 549 5.36 -36.19 -1.59
N GLY A 550 5.92 -34.98 -1.46
CA GLY A 550 6.28 -34.38 -0.17
C GLY A 550 5.06 -34.23 0.75
N ASN A 551 3.92 -33.75 0.23
CA ASN A 551 2.66 -33.63 0.99
C ASN A 551 2.18 -34.99 1.50
N ALA A 552 2.24 -36.04 0.67
CA ALA A 552 1.87 -37.39 1.06
C ALA A 552 2.78 -37.94 2.17
N LEU A 553 4.10 -37.73 2.06
CA LEU A 553 5.08 -38.14 3.08
C LEU A 553 4.94 -37.34 4.38
N PHE A 554 4.64 -36.04 4.28
CA PHE A 554 4.34 -35.18 5.42
C PHE A 554 3.09 -35.69 6.16
N GLY A 555 2.03 -36.06 5.44
CA GLY A 555 0.85 -36.69 6.03
C GLY A 555 1.14 -38.01 6.74
N GLN A 556 2.15 -38.76 6.28
CA GLN A 556 2.64 -40.00 6.92
C GLN A 556 3.62 -39.76 8.08
N GLN A 557 3.85 -38.50 8.47
CA GLN A 557 4.82 -38.11 9.50
C GLN A 557 6.28 -38.46 9.17
N LYS A 558 6.58 -38.69 7.89
CA LYS A 558 7.94 -38.93 7.40
C LYS A 558 8.61 -37.61 7.04
N TRP A 559 8.90 -36.80 8.06
CA TRP A 559 9.32 -35.40 7.91
C TRP A 559 10.61 -35.22 7.10
N GLY A 560 11.62 -36.07 7.31
CA GLY A 560 12.89 -36.00 6.58
C GLY A 560 12.73 -36.33 5.10
N GLU A 561 11.98 -37.39 4.76
CA GLU A 561 11.68 -37.75 3.37
C GLU A 561 10.85 -36.64 2.69
N ALA A 562 9.89 -36.05 3.40
CA ALA A 562 9.10 -34.92 2.90
C ALA A 562 9.98 -33.68 2.65
N ALA A 563 10.92 -33.37 3.55
CA ALA A 563 11.86 -32.27 3.40
C ALA A 563 12.71 -32.42 2.13
N GLU A 564 13.26 -33.62 1.87
CA GLU A 564 14.04 -33.86 0.64
C GLU A 564 13.20 -33.69 -0.63
N LYS A 565 11.91 -34.07 -0.61
CA LYS A 565 11.01 -33.86 -1.76
C LYS A 565 10.71 -32.39 -2.02
N TYR A 566 10.42 -31.61 -0.97
CA TYR A 566 10.21 -30.16 -1.12
C TYR A 566 11.48 -29.42 -1.55
N ARG A 567 12.64 -29.82 -1.01
CA ARG A 567 13.94 -29.30 -1.43
C ARG A 567 14.22 -29.62 -2.90
N ALA A 568 13.97 -30.86 -3.33
CA ALA A 568 14.12 -31.25 -4.73
C ALA A 568 13.18 -30.45 -5.66
N ALA A 569 11.95 -30.19 -5.25
CA ALA A 569 11.02 -29.32 -5.98
C ALA A 569 11.58 -27.89 -6.13
N ALA A 570 12.07 -27.30 -5.03
CA ALA A 570 12.67 -25.98 -5.03
C ALA A 570 13.97 -25.89 -5.85
N LEU A 571 14.81 -26.93 -5.84
CA LEU A 571 16.02 -26.98 -6.65
C LEU A 571 15.72 -27.11 -8.16
N LEU A 572 14.58 -27.71 -8.51
CA LEU A 572 14.16 -27.98 -9.89
C LEU A 572 13.48 -26.78 -10.56
N ALA A 573 12.55 -26.11 -9.88
CA ALA A 573 11.73 -25.03 -10.43
C ALA A 573 12.00 -23.66 -9.75
N GLY A 574 13.05 -23.58 -8.93
CA GLY A 574 13.41 -22.38 -8.19
C GLY A 574 12.77 -22.34 -6.80
N PRO A 575 13.31 -21.49 -5.90
CA PRO A 575 12.86 -21.36 -4.51
C PRO A 575 11.49 -20.68 -4.35
N HIS A 576 10.49 -21.06 -5.16
CA HIS A 576 9.14 -20.55 -5.08
C HIS A 576 8.54 -20.68 -3.67
N PRO A 577 7.80 -19.67 -3.16
CA PRO A 577 7.32 -19.60 -1.78
C PRO A 577 6.66 -20.88 -1.28
N VAL A 578 5.86 -21.53 -2.12
CA VAL A 578 5.12 -22.75 -1.74
C VAL A 578 6.07 -23.91 -1.38
N TYR A 579 7.10 -24.14 -2.20
CA TYR A 579 8.04 -25.27 -2.01
C TYR A 579 8.92 -25.05 -0.78
N VAL A 580 9.59 -23.89 -0.69
CA VAL A 580 10.49 -23.58 0.42
C VAL A 580 9.75 -23.35 1.74
N SER A 581 8.51 -22.86 1.70
CA SER A 581 7.69 -22.76 2.92
C SER A 581 7.29 -24.15 3.42
N ASN A 582 6.91 -25.07 2.53
CA ASN A 582 6.60 -26.45 2.93
C ASN A 582 7.83 -27.21 3.44
N LEU A 583 9.01 -26.97 2.83
CA LEU A 583 10.29 -27.41 3.38
C LEU A 583 10.47 -26.91 4.83
N ALA A 584 10.28 -25.62 5.08
CA ALA A 584 10.36 -25.06 6.43
C ALA A 584 9.41 -25.77 7.42
N ALA A 585 8.21 -26.16 6.98
CA ALA A 585 7.26 -26.92 7.81
C ALA A 585 7.80 -28.29 8.25
N SER A 586 8.42 -29.03 7.33
CA SER A 586 9.05 -30.34 7.63
C SER A 586 10.23 -30.17 8.58
N LEU A 587 11.06 -29.14 8.37
CA LEU A 587 12.21 -28.86 9.21
C LEU A 587 11.83 -28.47 10.64
N LEU A 588 10.74 -27.70 10.81
CA LEU A 588 10.18 -27.40 12.13
C LEU A 588 9.73 -28.66 12.88
N LYS A 589 9.17 -29.67 12.18
CA LYS A 589 8.79 -30.95 12.79
C LYS A 589 10.00 -31.78 13.23
N MET A 590 11.17 -31.52 12.64
CA MET A 590 12.44 -32.16 12.98
C MET A 590 13.26 -31.33 13.97
N GLU A 591 12.76 -30.19 14.42
CA GLU A 591 13.47 -29.26 15.32
C GLU A 591 14.79 -28.73 14.73
N LEU A 592 14.91 -28.70 13.40
CA LEU A 592 16.04 -28.13 12.67
C LEU A 592 15.84 -26.63 12.47
N TRP A 593 15.91 -25.87 13.57
CA TRP A 593 15.46 -24.47 13.63
C TRP A 593 16.20 -23.53 12.68
N GLU A 594 17.53 -23.60 12.62
CA GLU A 594 18.36 -22.73 11.75
C GLU A 594 18.04 -22.96 10.26
N VAL A 595 17.90 -24.23 9.87
CA VAL A 595 17.57 -24.60 8.49
C VAL A 595 16.13 -24.18 8.14
N ALA A 596 15.20 -24.31 9.10
CA ALA A 596 13.82 -23.87 8.93
C ALA A 596 13.71 -22.34 8.79
N GLU A 597 14.48 -21.57 9.57
CA GLU A 597 14.57 -20.12 9.44
C GLU A 597 15.09 -19.72 8.06
N SER A 598 16.15 -20.39 7.59
CA SER A 598 16.74 -20.15 6.26
C SER A 598 15.71 -20.39 5.14
N ALA A 599 15.00 -21.53 5.17
CA ALA A 599 13.97 -21.86 4.18
C ALA A 599 12.78 -20.88 4.20
N ALA A 600 12.30 -20.51 5.40
CA ALA A 600 11.19 -19.57 5.55
C ALA A 600 11.60 -18.14 5.15
N THR A 601 12.83 -17.73 5.43
CA THR A 601 13.37 -16.44 4.99
C THR A 601 13.44 -16.37 3.47
N ARG A 602 13.96 -17.40 2.80
CA ARG A 602 13.97 -17.47 1.33
C ARG A 602 12.56 -17.35 0.76
N ALA A 603 11.57 -18.03 1.33
CA ALA A 603 10.18 -17.90 0.91
C ALA A 603 9.66 -16.45 1.00
N LEU A 604 10.09 -15.71 2.04
CA LEU A 604 9.70 -14.32 2.28
C LEU A 604 10.47 -13.32 1.40
N VAL A 605 11.62 -13.69 0.83
CA VAL A 605 12.26 -12.88 -0.22
C VAL A 605 11.37 -12.81 -1.47
N HIS A 606 10.70 -13.91 -1.81
CA HIS A 606 9.79 -13.98 -2.97
C HIS A 606 8.40 -13.42 -2.68
N ASP A 607 7.83 -13.73 -1.52
CA ASP A 607 6.55 -13.19 -1.06
C ASP A 607 6.66 -12.76 0.41
N PRO A 608 7.01 -11.48 0.67
CA PRO A 608 7.15 -10.95 2.01
C PRO A 608 5.87 -11.02 2.85
N ARG A 609 4.71 -11.13 2.21
CA ARG A 609 3.40 -11.19 2.87
C ARG A 609 2.87 -12.61 3.03
N HIS A 610 3.69 -13.63 2.74
CA HIS A 610 3.29 -15.02 2.83
C HIS A 610 3.09 -15.45 4.30
N VAL A 611 1.84 -15.39 4.77
CA VAL A 611 1.39 -15.65 6.15
C VAL A 611 1.99 -16.93 6.73
N LYS A 612 2.01 -18.03 5.96
CA LYS A 612 2.55 -19.31 6.42
C LYS A 612 4.07 -19.25 6.65
N SER A 613 4.81 -18.54 5.80
CA SER A 613 6.27 -18.41 5.96
C SER A 613 6.63 -17.49 7.13
N LEU A 614 5.88 -16.39 7.34
CA LEU A 614 6.03 -15.55 8.53
C LEU A 614 5.83 -16.37 9.81
N TYR A 615 4.77 -17.17 9.86
CA TYR A 615 4.49 -18.04 11.00
C TYR A 615 5.61 -19.08 11.21
N ARG A 616 6.04 -19.75 10.14
CA ARG A 616 7.09 -20.78 10.19
C ARG A 616 8.43 -20.20 10.63
N ARG A 617 8.80 -19.00 10.15
CA ARG A 617 10.01 -18.29 10.58
C ARG A 617 9.94 -17.87 12.04
N ALA A 618 8.78 -17.39 12.51
CA ALA A 618 8.57 -17.06 13.91
C ALA A 618 8.75 -18.29 14.83
N LEU A 619 8.22 -19.45 14.43
CA LEU A 619 8.41 -20.70 15.18
C LEU A 619 9.87 -21.16 15.22
N ALA A 620 10.59 -21.05 14.10
CA ALA A 620 12.02 -21.36 14.04
C ALA A 620 12.83 -20.46 14.98
N ARG A 621 12.61 -19.13 14.90
CA ARG A 621 13.25 -18.12 15.77
C ARG A 621 12.90 -18.31 17.25
N LYS A 622 11.67 -18.70 17.55
CA LYS A 622 11.26 -19.11 18.91
C LYS A 622 12.08 -20.30 19.40
N GLY A 623 12.27 -21.32 18.55
CA GLY A 623 13.12 -22.49 18.85
C GLY A 623 14.60 -22.14 19.09
N LEU A 624 15.09 -21.08 18.42
CA LEU A 624 16.42 -20.50 18.61
C LEU A 624 16.51 -19.50 19.78
N GLU A 625 15.43 -19.35 20.56
CA GLU A 625 15.30 -18.34 21.63
C GLU A 625 15.47 -16.87 21.18
N GLN A 626 15.34 -16.59 19.88
CA GLN A 626 15.33 -15.25 19.30
C GLN A 626 13.92 -14.62 19.44
N PHE A 627 13.47 -14.45 20.69
CA PHE A 627 12.08 -14.07 20.99
C PHE A 627 11.67 -12.71 20.42
N LYS A 628 12.60 -11.75 20.34
CA LYS A 628 12.33 -10.43 19.75
C LYS A 628 11.96 -10.55 18.27
N ASP A 629 12.75 -11.31 17.51
CA ASP A 629 12.58 -11.47 16.07
C ASP A 629 11.37 -12.36 15.74
N ALA A 630 11.09 -13.35 16.58
CA ALA A 630 9.86 -14.15 16.50
C ALA A 630 8.59 -13.31 16.74
N LEU A 631 8.61 -12.41 17.73
CA LEU A 631 7.48 -11.50 17.99
C LEU A 631 7.26 -10.52 16.84
N THR A 632 8.33 -10.00 16.25
CA THR A 632 8.24 -9.18 15.03
C THR A 632 7.54 -9.92 13.90
N ASP A 633 7.93 -11.16 13.61
CA ASP A 633 7.32 -11.94 12.52
C ASP A 633 5.83 -12.22 12.78
N LEU A 634 5.46 -12.51 14.03
CA LEU A 634 4.05 -12.70 14.43
C LEU A 634 3.26 -11.39 14.37
N GLU A 635 3.86 -10.26 14.71
CA GLU A 635 3.22 -8.95 14.60
C GLU A 635 3.01 -8.54 13.14
N TRP A 636 3.98 -8.84 12.28
CA TRP A 636 3.81 -8.65 10.84
C TRP A 636 2.69 -9.54 10.29
N LEU A 637 2.70 -10.83 10.64
CA LEU A 637 1.63 -11.75 10.28
C LEU A 637 0.26 -11.23 10.72
N LEU A 638 0.13 -10.83 11.99
CA LEU A 638 -1.13 -10.32 12.54
C LEU A 638 -1.54 -8.97 11.94
N SER A 639 -0.62 -8.22 11.33
CA SER A 639 -1.00 -7.04 10.55
C SER A 639 -1.63 -7.39 9.19
N ILE A 640 -1.39 -8.60 8.68
CA ILE A 640 -1.97 -9.15 7.44
C ILE A 640 -3.25 -9.93 7.76
N ASP A 641 -3.21 -10.81 8.76
CA ASP A 641 -4.32 -11.65 9.22
C ASP A 641 -4.53 -11.47 10.74
N ARG A 642 -5.30 -10.44 11.10
CA ARG A 642 -5.52 -9.99 12.49
C ARG A 642 -6.22 -11.04 13.36
N MET A 643 -6.98 -11.94 12.76
CA MET A 643 -7.76 -12.97 13.46
C MET A 643 -7.08 -14.33 13.48
N ASN A 644 -5.80 -14.39 13.10
CA ASN A 644 -5.04 -15.63 13.11
C ASN A 644 -4.86 -16.17 14.53
N ALA A 645 -5.75 -17.06 14.95
CA ALA A 645 -5.77 -17.60 16.31
C ALA A 645 -4.42 -18.25 16.68
N THR A 646 -3.82 -18.99 15.75
CA THR A 646 -2.51 -19.62 15.96
C THR A 646 -1.41 -18.60 16.23
N ALA A 647 -1.33 -17.51 15.47
CA ALA A 647 -0.33 -16.47 15.67
C ALA A 647 -0.58 -15.66 16.96
N LEU A 648 -1.84 -15.41 17.33
CA LEU A 648 -2.19 -14.76 18.60
C LEU A 648 -1.77 -15.62 19.79
N THR A 649 -2.10 -16.92 19.78
CA THR A 649 -1.71 -17.86 20.83
C THR A 649 -0.20 -17.94 20.96
N GLU A 650 0.54 -18.08 19.86
CA GLU A 650 2.00 -18.12 19.89
C GLU A 650 2.60 -16.81 20.40
N LYS A 651 2.06 -15.65 19.99
CA LYS A 651 2.51 -14.34 20.45
C LYS A 651 2.36 -14.21 21.97
N VAL A 652 1.21 -14.60 22.52
CA VAL A 652 0.98 -14.59 23.98
C VAL A 652 1.95 -15.52 24.69
N GLY A 653 2.11 -16.76 24.20
CA GLY A 653 3.02 -17.73 24.81
C GLY A 653 4.48 -17.28 24.83
N ILE A 654 4.97 -16.63 23.77
CA ILE A 654 6.32 -16.05 23.74
C ILE A 654 6.44 -14.91 24.76
N ARG A 655 5.45 -14.01 24.85
CA ARG A 655 5.47 -12.90 25.84
C ARG A 655 5.50 -13.42 27.26
N GLU A 656 4.69 -14.42 27.59
CA GLU A 656 4.68 -15.06 28.92
C GLU A 656 6.03 -15.69 29.24
N THR A 657 6.64 -16.38 28.27
CA THR A 657 7.97 -16.98 28.42
C THR A 657 9.04 -15.92 28.70
N VAL A 658 9.01 -14.80 28.00
CA VAL A 658 9.94 -13.68 28.22
C VAL A 658 9.74 -13.05 29.59
N LEU A 659 8.49 -12.74 29.98
CA LEU A 659 8.18 -12.13 31.28
C LEU A 659 8.52 -13.04 32.47
N ALA A 660 8.41 -14.36 32.28
CA ALA A 660 8.82 -15.33 33.30
C ALA A 660 10.34 -15.33 33.51
N ARG A 661 11.13 -15.11 32.45
CA ARG A 661 12.60 -15.06 32.49
C ARG A 661 13.13 -13.69 32.93
N ASP A 662 12.51 -12.61 32.46
CA ASP A 662 12.86 -11.22 32.77
C ASP A 662 11.60 -10.40 33.03
N LYS A 663 11.33 -10.14 34.32
CA LYS A 663 10.17 -9.37 34.78
C LYS A 663 10.24 -7.89 34.39
N ASN A 664 11.40 -7.39 33.96
CA ASN A 664 11.64 -6.00 33.58
C ASN A 664 11.92 -5.87 32.07
N ALA A 665 11.43 -6.80 31.26
CA ALA A 665 11.56 -6.81 29.80
C ALA A 665 10.74 -5.68 29.13
N ASN A 666 11.12 -4.42 29.40
CA ASN A 666 10.47 -3.21 28.89
C ASN A 666 10.51 -3.12 27.35
N TRP A 667 11.37 -3.91 26.70
CA TRP A 667 11.42 -4.03 25.26
C TRP A 667 10.21 -4.77 24.68
N LEU A 668 9.46 -5.56 25.46
CA LEU A 668 8.20 -6.19 24.99
C LEU A 668 7.13 -5.16 24.59
N ASP A 669 7.21 -3.96 25.13
CA ASP A 669 6.31 -2.85 24.86
C ASP A 669 6.99 -1.75 24.02
N ASP A 670 8.25 -1.97 23.62
CA ASP A 670 8.99 -1.10 22.72
C ASP A 670 8.34 -1.15 21.32
N PRO A 671 7.95 0.01 20.75
CA PRO A 671 7.51 0.10 19.37
C PRO A 671 8.47 -0.58 18.38
N SER A 672 9.76 -0.73 18.69
CA SER A 672 10.76 -1.43 17.86
C SER A 672 10.48 -2.92 17.66
N VAL A 673 9.81 -3.60 18.60
CA VAL A 673 9.34 -4.98 18.42
C VAL A 673 8.21 -5.03 17.38
N ARG A 674 7.37 -3.97 17.38
CA ARG A 674 6.28 -3.71 16.43
C ARG A 674 6.73 -3.12 15.10
N ALA A 675 7.95 -2.59 15.03
CA ALA A 675 8.43 -1.71 13.96
C ALA A 675 9.57 -2.27 13.12
N ARG A 676 9.83 -3.58 13.13
CA ARG A 676 10.57 -4.18 12.01
C ARG A 676 9.61 -4.38 10.85
N ARG A 677 9.55 -3.38 9.97
CA ARG A 677 8.84 -3.44 8.69
C ARG A 677 9.80 -3.05 7.57
N ASP A 678 10.02 -4.03 6.70
CA ASP A 678 10.54 -3.93 5.35
C ASP A 678 12.00 -3.49 5.17
N GLU A 679 12.91 -4.31 5.68
CA GLU A 679 14.11 -4.65 4.88
C GLU A 679 13.97 -6.11 4.47
N TYR A 680 13.24 -6.34 3.38
CA TYR A 680 13.44 -7.40 2.40
C TYR A 680 12.46 -7.05 1.28
N LEU A 681 12.92 -6.10 0.47
CA LEU A 681 12.40 -5.83 -0.85
C LEU A 681 12.13 -7.17 -1.53
N ALA A 682 10.99 -7.27 -2.22
CA ALA A 682 10.90 -8.15 -3.37
C ALA A 682 11.98 -7.69 -4.35
N THR A 683 13.20 -8.16 -4.13
CA THR A 683 14.28 -8.08 -5.10
C THR A 683 13.76 -8.77 -6.33
N GLU A 684 14.05 -8.24 -7.52
CA GLU A 684 13.94 -9.01 -8.75
C GLU A 684 14.86 -10.22 -8.59
N VAL A 685 14.35 -11.31 -7.99
CA VAL A 685 15.11 -12.54 -7.83
C VAL A 685 15.07 -13.21 -9.18
N ASP A 686 16.08 -12.91 -10.00
CA ASP A 686 16.42 -13.75 -11.14
C ASP A 686 16.80 -15.12 -10.60
N ASP A 687 15.82 -16.01 -10.45
CA ASP A 687 16.10 -17.38 -10.09
C ASP A 687 16.84 -18.04 -11.27
N GLU A 688 18.05 -18.55 -11.02
CA GLU A 688 18.85 -19.33 -11.98
C GLU A 688 18.07 -20.51 -12.61
N SER A 689 16.91 -20.85 -12.06
CA SER A 689 16.14 -22.04 -12.38
C SER A 689 15.44 -22.02 -13.74
N ASP A 690 15.13 -20.85 -14.30
CA ASP A 690 14.12 -20.80 -15.37
C ASP A 690 14.60 -20.33 -16.76
N SER A 691 15.91 -20.19 -16.96
CA SER A 691 16.46 -19.93 -18.30
C SER A 691 16.87 -21.23 -18.99
N GLU A 692 16.40 -21.45 -20.22
CA GLU A 692 16.85 -22.55 -21.10
C GLU A 692 18.35 -22.56 -21.34
N ASP A 693 18.99 -21.41 -21.14
CA ASP A 693 20.41 -21.20 -21.29
C ASP A 693 21.23 -21.93 -20.19
N PHE A 694 20.61 -22.29 -19.07
CA PHE A 694 21.19 -23.15 -18.03
C PHE A 694 20.93 -24.63 -18.34
N ALA A 695 21.51 -25.12 -19.44
CA ALA A 695 21.49 -26.54 -19.77
C ALA A 695 22.43 -27.37 -18.86
N HIS A 696 23.33 -26.72 -18.14
CA HIS A 696 24.27 -27.31 -17.19
C HIS A 696 24.81 -26.25 -16.20
N PRO A 697 25.30 -26.65 -15.03
CA PRO A 697 25.92 -25.72 -14.08
C PRO A 697 27.24 -25.10 -14.58
N GLY A 698 27.97 -25.81 -15.45
CA GLY A 698 29.28 -25.36 -15.94
C GLY A 698 30.29 -25.18 -14.80
N THR A 699 31.43 -24.56 -15.09
CA THR A 699 32.34 -24.01 -14.07
C THR A 699 31.80 -22.67 -13.58
N GLY A 700 32.18 -22.19 -12.38
CA GLY A 700 31.79 -20.87 -11.85
C GLY A 700 32.26 -19.63 -12.67
N LEU A 701 32.80 -19.82 -13.87
CA LEU A 701 33.19 -18.76 -14.81
C LEU A 701 32.12 -18.60 -15.89
N ALA A 702 31.62 -17.37 -16.09
CA ALA A 702 30.67 -17.02 -17.13
C ALA A 702 31.24 -17.25 -18.56
N CYS A 703 30.41 -17.74 -19.47
CA CYS A 703 30.80 -17.99 -20.85
C CYS A 703 30.84 -16.69 -21.66
N LYS A 704 32.05 -16.31 -22.10
CA LYS A 704 32.25 -15.13 -22.94
C LYS A 704 31.49 -15.21 -24.26
N ASP A 705 31.55 -16.35 -24.96
CA ASP A 705 30.90 -16.52 -26.26
C ASP A 705 29.38 -16.42 -26.14
N TYR A 706 28.80 -16.95 -25.06
CA TYR A 706 27.39 -16.81 -24.75
C TYR A 706 26.96 -15.34 -24.59
N ASN A 707 27.77 -14.55 -23.89
CA ASN A 707 27.43 -13.15 -23.55
C ASN A 707 27.79 -12.13 -24.64
N THR A 708 28.85 -12.38 -25.42
CA THR A 708 29.46 -11.36 -26.28
C THR A 708 29.41 -11.70 -27.76
N SER A 709 29.16 -12.95 -28.14
CA SER A 709 29.01 -13.34 -29.55
C SER A 709 27.58 -13.11 -30.03
N ASP A 710 27.43 -12.60 -31.26
CA ASP A 710 26.12 -12.50 -31.91
C ASP A 710 25.48 -13.88 -32.15
N SER A 711 26.30 -14.92 -32.37
CA SER A 711 25.83 -16.30 -32.55
C SER A 711 25.56 -17.04 -31.25
N GLY A 712 25.83 -16.44 -30.08
CA GLY A 712 25.83 -17.12 -28.79
C GLY A 712 26.85 -18.26 -28.69
N CYS A 713 26.75 -19.07 -27.63
CA CYS A 713 27.61 -20.22 -27.39
C CYS A 713 27.21 -21.42 -28.27
N ARG A 714 28.15 -21.92 -29.08
CA ARG A 714 27.92 -23.06 -29.98
C ARG A 714 28.00 -24.43 -29.30
N ASN A 715 28.49 -24.48 -28.06
CA ASN A 715 28.69 -25.72 -27.33
C ASN A 715 27.42 -26.21 -26.59
N GLY A 716 26.38 -25.37 -26.51
CA GLY A 716 25.09 -25.74 -25.92
C GLY A 716 25.25 -26.39 -24.55
N ALA A 717 24.60 -27.54 -24.36
CA ALA A 717 24.66 -28.33 -23.12
C ALA A 717 26.05 -28.89 -22.75
N THR A 718 27.03 -28.84 -23.65
CA THR A 718 28.40 -29.34 -23.44
C THR A 718 29.41 -28.23 -23.16
N CYS A 719 28.95 -26.97 -23.05
CA CYS A 719 29.83 -25.87 -22.68
C CYS A 719 30.42 -26.11 -21.29
N ARG A 720 31.70 -25.78 -21.10
CA ARG A 720 32.35 -25.88 -19.79
C ARG A 720 32.11 -24.66 -18.91
N SER A 721 31.68 -23.54 -19.48
CA SER A 721 31.50 -22.25 -18.79
C SER A 721 30.03 -21.99 -18.46
N ASN A 722 29.73 -21.27 -17.37
CA ASN A 722 28.38 -20.99 -16.92
C ASN A 722 27.64 -20.02 -17.87
N HIS A 723 26.39 -20.33 -18.18
CA HIS A 723 25.47 -19.48 -18.93
C HIS A 723 24.41 -18.82 -18.03
N GLY A 724 24.34 -19.17 -16.75
CA GLY A 724 23.53 -18.54 -15.72
C GLY A 724 24.03 -17.15 -15.35
N PRO A 725 23.18 -16.29 -14.74
CA PRO A 725 23.64 -15.03 -14.20
C PRO A 725 24.57 -15.29 -13.01
N ASP A 726 25.44 -14.33 -12.72
CA ASP A 726 26.26 -14.32 -11.51
C ASP A 726 26.24 -12.92 -10.88
N LEU A 727 26.83 -12.79 -9.70
CA LEU A 727 26.88 -11.52 -8.96
C LEU A 727 27.35 -10.34 -9.84
N LYS A 728 28.27 -10.55 -10.78
CA LYS A 728 28.87 -9.47 -11.58
C LYS A 728 28.02 -9.07 -12.79
N SER A 729 26.80 -9.62 -12.91
CA SER A 729 25.96 -9.44 -14.08
C SER A 729 24.46 -9.36 -13.81
N VAL A 730 23.74 -8.76 -14.75
CA VAL A 730 22.27 -8.73 -14.81
C VAL A 730 21.79 -9.34 -16.13
N ARG A 731 20.63 -9.99 -16.15
CA ARG A 731 20.07 -10.61 -17.37
C ARG A 731 19.47 -9.55 -18.30
N ASP A 732 19.78 -9.65 -19.59
CA ASP A 732 19.03 -8.95 -20.64
C ASP A 732 17.93 -9.83 -21.25
N ASP A 733 17.03 -9.24 -22.04
CA ASP A 733 15.91 -9.93 -22.70
C ASP A 733 16.38 -11.03 -23.67
N LEU A 734 17.61 -10.92 -24.21
CA LEU A 734 18.24 -11.96 -25.02
C LEU A 734 18.79 -13.12 -24.17
N GLY A 735 18.85 -12.96 -22.84
CA GLY A 735 19.40 -13.90 -21.85
C GLY A 735 20.88 -13.75 -21.58
N ARG A 736 21.54 -12.74 -22.13
CA ARG A 736 22.96 -12.48 -21.92
C ARG A 736 23.17 -11.88 -20.54
N ASN A 737 24.34 -12.14 -19.96
CA ASN A 737 24.78 -11.51 -18.74
C ASN A 737 25.45 -10.17 -19.07
N VAL A 738 24.79 -9.07 -18.72
CA VAL A 738 25.29 -7.70 -18.89
C VAL A 738 26.15 -7.31 -17.70
N CYS A 739 27.31 -6.70 -17.93
CA CYS A 739 28.27 -6.39 -16.87
C CYS A 739 27.75 -5.28 -15.94
N VAL A 740 27.63 -5.56 -14.64
CA VAL A 740 27.24 -4.55 -13.63
C VAL A 740 28.27 -3.41 -13.56
N TYR A 741 29.56 -3.72 -13.55
CA TYR A 741 30.62 -2.69 -13.52
C TYR A 741 30.60 -1.79 -14.76
N TRP A 742 30.16 -2.30 -15.91
CA TRP A 742 30.02 -1.49 -17.11
C TRP A 742 28.82 -0.54 -17.00
N LEU A 743 27.69 -1.02 -16.47
CA LEU A 743 26.52 -0.17 -16.20
C LEU A 743 26.87 0.97 -15.23
N LEU A 744 27.73 0.70 -14.26
CA LEU A 744 28.25 1.70 -13.34
C LEU A 744 29.32 2.63 -13.95
N GLY A 745 29.90 2.29 -15.10
CA GLY A 745 30.93 3.09 -15.76
C GLY A 745 32.36 2.79 -15.32
N HIS A 746 32.59 1.68 -14.62
CA HIS A 746 33.87 1.30 -14.02
C HIS A 746 34.44 -0.03 -14.53
N CYS A 747 33.91 -0.60 -15.62
CA CYS A 747 34.45 -1.85 -16.14
C CYS A 747 35.85 -1.66 -16.75
N ARG A 748 36.88 -2.23 -16.09
CA ARG A 748 38.28 -2.17 -16.53
C ARG A 748 38.56 -2.79 -17.91
N PHE A 749 37.64 -3.63 -18.40
CA PHE A 749 37.80 -4.35 -19.66
C PHE A 749 37.04 -3.71 -20.84
N ASP A 750 36.34 -2.61 -20.59
CA ASP A 750 35.50 -1.93 -21.58
C ASP A 750 36.31 -1.44 -22.79
N ALA A 751 37.34 -0.64 -22.54
CA ALA A 751 38.20 -0.08 -23.58
C ALA A 751 38.91 -1.16 -24.44
N ALA A 752 39.09 -2.37 -23.91
CA ALA A 752 39.77 -3.46 -24.61
C ALA A 752 38.81 -4.45 -25.29
N GLY A 753 37.49 -4.34 -25.09
CA GLY A 753 36.52 -5.34 -25.56
C GLY A 753 36.78 -6.75 -25.01
N LYS A 754 37.42 -6.85 -23.84
CA LYS A 754 37.86 -8.13 -23.25
C LYS A 754 36.93 -8.66 -22.17
N CYS A 755 35.88 -7.92 -21.83
CA CYS A 755 34.93 -8.36 -20.82
C CYS A 755 34.25 -9.68 -21.23
N ILE A 756 34.01 -10.55 -20.25
CA ILE A 756 33.30 -11.82 -20.45
C ILE A 756 31.77 -11.65 -20.43
N TYR A 757 31.30 -10.45 -20.09
CA TYR A 757 29.90 -10.05 -20.01
C TYR A 757 29.57 -9.06 -21.13
N ALA A 758 28.29 -8.94 -21.47
CA ALA A 758 27.81 -7.99 -22.47
C ALA A 758 27.93 -6.54 -21.97
N HIS A 759 28.35 -5.64 -22.85
CA HIS A 759 28.38 -4.19 -22.64
C HIS A 759 27.32 -3.52 -23.52
N SER A 760 26.06 -3.91 -23.31
CA SER A 760 24.94 -3.38 -24.08
C SER A 760 23.69 -3.28 -23.22
N ALA A 761 23.13 -2.07 -23.12
CA ALA A 761 21.86 -1.82 -22.45
C ALA A 761 20.65 -2.00 -23.39
N THR A 762 20.89 -2.27 -24.68
CA THR A 762 19.85 -2.32 -25.73
C THR A 762 18.70 -3.25 -25.37
N TYR A 763 19.03 -4.40 -24.79
CA TYR A 763 18.08 -5.46 -24.43
C TYR A 763 17.86 -5.56 -22.93
N LEU A 764 18.35 -4.62 -22.12
CA LEU A 764 18.03 -4.66 -20.70
C LEU A 764 16.52 -4.44 -20.49
N PRO A 765 15.91 -5.15 -19.52
CA PRO A 765 14.51 -4.96 -19.19
C PRO A 765 14.20 -3.51 -18.79
N GLU A 766 12.98 -3.07 -19.06
CA GLU A 766 12.51 -1.72 -18.70
C GLU A 766 12.38 -1.54 -17.18
N ARG A 767 12.22 -2.65 -16.46
CA ARG A 767 12.17 -2.72 -15.00
C ARG A 767 13.53 -3.18 -14.52
N GLY A 768 14.16 -2.35 -13.69
CA GLY A 768 15.46 -2.63 -13.10
C GLY A 768 16.10 -1.37 -12.55
N TRP A 769 17.09 -1.52 -11.65
CA TRP A 769 17.78 -0.37 -11.04
C TRP A 769 18.56 0.47 -12.05
N TRP A 770 18.90 -0.10 -13.20
CA TRP A 770 19.59 0.56 -14.31
C TRP A 770 18.72 1.56 -15.10
N THR A 771 17.38 1.56 -14.94
CA THR A 771 16.49 2.55 -15.56
C THR A 771 16.14 3.73 -14.63
N ASP A 772 16.44 3.64 -13.33
CA ASP A 772 16.31 4.72 -12.36
C ASP A 772 17.58 5.56 -12.32
N THR A 773 17.59 6.70 -13.01
CA THR A 773 18.75 7.59 -13.12
C THR A 773 19.21 8.11 -11.76
N ALA A 774 18.28 8.41 -10.84
CA ALA A 774 18.63 8.91 -9.52
C ALA A 774 19.27 7.81 -8.68
N ARG A 775 18.81 6.56 -8.80
CA ARG A 775 19.42 5.40 -8.14
C ARG A 775 20.78 5.06 -8.73
N LEU A 776 20.90 5.07 -10.05
CA LEU A 776 22.17 4.82 -10.74
C LEU A 776 23.25 5.85 -10.37
N GLU A 777 22.90 7.13 -10.27
CA GLU A 777 23.82 8.18 -9.84
C GLU A 777 24.25 8.02 -8.39
N ARG A 778 23.36 7.60 -7.49
CA ARG A 778 23.72 7.29 -6.09
C ARG A 778 24.72 6.14 -6.01
N ILE A 779 24.42 5.00 -6.66
CA ILE A 779 25.31 3.82 -6.65
C ILE A 779 26.68 4.17 -7.25
N ARG A 780 26.72 4.98 -8.32
CA ARG A 780 27.97 5.49 -8.90
C ARG A 780 28.75 6.36 -7.91
N ALA A 781 28.09 7.32 -7.26
CA ALA A 781 28.73 8.22 -6.31
C ALA A 781 29.29 7.46 -5.08
N GLU A 782 28.57 6.46 -4.58
CA GLU A 782 29.03 5.58 -3.51
C GLU A 782 30.23 4.73 -3.94
N PHE A 783 30.18 4.16 -5.15
CA PHE A 783 31.29 3.42 -5.73
C PHE A 783 32.54 4.30 -5.91
N ASP A 784 32.37 5.52 -6.44
CA ASP A 784 33.45 6.50 -6.61
C ASP A 784 34.08 6.93 -5.28
N ALA A 785 33.26 7.14 -4.24
CA ALA A 785 33.74 7.50 -2.91
C ALA A 785 34.64 6.40 -2.34
N VAL A 786 34.25 5.14 -2.49
CA VAL A 786 35.02 3.97 -2.03
C VAL A 786 36.33 3.84 -2.80
N VAL A 787 36.28 3.90 -4.14
CA VAL A 787 37.48 3.83 -5.01
C VAL A 787 38.49 4.92 -4.65
N LYS A 788 38.03 6.07 -4.17
CA LYS A 788 38.88 7.20 -3.77
C LYS A 788 39.48 7.05 -2.38
N GLU A 789 38.77 6.43 -1.44
CA GLU A 789 39.25 6.19 -0.07
C GLU A 789 40.24 5.02 0.00
N GLU A 790 40.02 3.98 -0.79
CA GLU A 790 40.95 2.88 -1.02
C GLU A 790 41.10 2.66 -2.53
N PRO A 791 42.25 3.05 -3.15
CA PRO A 791 42.50 2.79 -4.56
C PRO A 791 42.48 1.28 -4.80
N LEU A 792 41.33 0.77 -5.24
CA LEU A 792 41.08 -0.66 -5.44
C LEU A 792 42.19 -1.25 -6.32
N ASP A 793 42.98 -2.16 -5.77
CA ASP A 793 43.71 -3.13 -6.59
C ASP A 793 42.67 -4.08 -7.20
N LEU A 794 42.10 -3.64 -8.33
CA LEU A 794 41.15 -4.41 -9.13
C LEU A 794 41.73 -5.78 -9.57
N GLY A 795 43.01 -6.08 -9.27
CA GLY A 795 43.67 -7.36 -9.48
C GLY A 795 43.35 -8.46 -8.46
N ALA A 796 42.85 -8.16 -7.25
CA ALA A 796 42.78 -9.14 -6.14
C ALA A 796 41.37 -9.52 -5.64
N GLY A 797 40.31 -9.24 -6.39
CA GLY A 797 39.00 -9.87 -6.19
C GLY A 797 38.23 -9.48 -4.92
N ARG A 798 38.57 -8.38 -4.24
CA ARG A 798 37.81 -7.88 -3.08
C ARG A 798 37.18 -6.53 -3.42
N VAL A 799 35.97 -6.57 -3.97
CA VAL A 799 35.01 -5.48 -3.78
C VAL A 799 34.15 -5.93 -2.62
N GLU A 800 34.10 -5.17 -1.52
CA GLU A 800 33.27 -5.57 -0.38
C GLU A 800 31.78 -5.64 -0.80
N GLU A 801 31.12 -6.74 -0.43
CA GLU A 801 29.69 -7.01 -0.72
C GLU A 801 28.76 -5.87 -0.27
N ARG A 802 29.14 -5.15 0.80
CA ARG A 802 28.35 -4.03 1.36
C ARG A 802 28.15 -2.86 0.40
N ILE A 803 29.01 -2.70 -0.60
CA ILE A 803 29.08 -1.52 -1.49
C ILE A 803 28.17 -1.69 -2.71
N LEU A 804 27.69 -2.91 -2.94
CA LEU A 804 26.93 -3.30 -4.13
C LEU A 804 25.68 -4.10 -3.77
N ALA A 805 25.27 -4.15 -2.50
CA ALA A 805 24.09 -4.90 -2.04
C ALA A 805 22.79 -4.50 -2.78
N GLU A 806 22.70 -3.26 -3.26
CA GLU A 806 21.58 -2.79 -4.11
C GLU A 806 21.68 -3.19 -5.59
N ALA A 807 22.88 -3.48 -6.08
CA ALA A 807 23.17 -3.87 -7.47
C ALA A 807 23.29 -5.39 -7.64
N PHE A 808 23.60 -6.13 -6.57
CA PHE A 808 23.68 -7.57 -6.52
C PHE A 808 22.31 -8.19 -6.26
N VAL A 809 21.79 -8.94 -7.24
CA VAL A 809 20.68 -9.87 -7.01
C VAL A 809 21.21 -11.02 -6.13
N PRO A 810 20.51 -11.44 -5.05
CA PRO A 810 20.94 -12.53 -4.20
C PRO A 810 20.79 -13.89 -4.92
N LEU A 811 21.73 -14.19 -5.81
CA LEU A 811 21.79 -15.42 -6.61
C LEU A 811 22.33 -16.63 -5.82
N ARG A 812 22.89 -16.42 -4.62
CA ARG A 812 23.51 -17.50 -3.81
C ARG A 812 22.52 -18.41 -3.09
N TRP A 813 21.26 -18.50 -3.53
CA TRP A 813 20.26 -19.30 -2.83
C TRP A 813 20.61 -20.80 -2.80
N ARG A 814 21.42 -21.28 -3.74
CA ARG A 814 21.95 -22.66 -3.74
C ARG A 814 22.99 -22.94 -2.66
N GLU A 815 23.62 -21.89 -2.13
CA GLU A 815 24.58 -21.95 -1.01
C GLU A 815 23.88 -21.74 0.34
N GLU A 816 22.59 -21.41 0.35
CA GLU A 816 21.84 -21.23 1.59
C GLU A 816 21.67 -22.54 2.33
N LEU A 817 21.57 -22.44 3.65
CA LEU A 817 21.51 -23.59 4.55
C LEU A 817 20.37 -24.56 4.18
N TRP A 818 19.21 -24.06 3.76
CA TRP A 818 18.10 -24.91 3.30
C TRP A 818 18.42 -25.67 2.00
N ALA A 819 19.28 -25.13 1.14
CA ALA A 819 19.62 -25.73 -0.14
C ALA A 819 20.73 -26.78 -0.04
N ILE A 820 21.65 -26.65 0.93
CA ILE A 820 22.80 -27.56 1.09
C ILE A 820 22.64 -28.61 2.19
N ALA A 821 21.78 -28.38 3.19
CA ALA A 821 21.62 -29.31 4.31
C ALA A 821 21.13 -30.70 3.86
N THR A 822 21.69 -31.76 4.44
CA THR A 822 21.27 -33.15 4.23
C THR A 822 20.39 -33.61 5.38
N TYR A 823 19.17 -34.09 5.11
CA TYR A 823 18.18 -34.42 6.14
C TYR A 823 18.20 -35.88 6.60
N SER A 824 19.33 -36.58 6.39
CA SER A 824 19.55 -37.92 6.91
C SER A 824 19.71 -37.90 8.44
N VAL A 825 19.19 -38.95 9.08
CA VAL A 825 18.83 -39.13 10.51
C VAL A 825 19.96 -38.92 11.55
N GLN A 826 21.13 -38.38 11.20
CA GLN A 826 22.30 -38.28 12.10
C GLN A 826 22.56 -36.89 12.72
N PHE A 827 21.75 -35.86 12.46
CA PHE A 827 22.06 -34.49 12.91
C PHE A 827 21.75 -34.18 14.39
N ARG A 828 21.32 -35.15 15.20
CA ARG A 828 20.84 -34.88 16.57
C ARG A 828 21.94 -34.64 17.63
N ASP A 829 23.22 -34.86 17.31
CA ASP A 829 24.30 -34.93 18.31
C ASP A 829 25.46 -33.92 18.16
N ARG A 830 25.31 -32.80 17.42
CA ARG A 830 26.38 -31.77 17.39
C ARG A 830 25.84 -30.38 17.73
N GLY A 831 26.06 -29.96 18.97
CA GLY A 831 25.91 -28.58 19.39
C GLY A 831 26.96 -27.71 18.71
N PHE A 832 26.51 -26.69 17.98
CA PHE A 832 27.40 -25.67 17.41
C PHE A 832 27.51 -24.51 18.40
N GLY A 833 28.68 -24.39 19.02
CA GLY A 833 29.18 -23.13 19.56
C GLY A 833 29.83 -22.34 18.42
N PHE A 834 29.56 -21.03 18.38
CA PHE A 834 30.15 -20.12 17.40
C PHE A 834 31.65 -19.85 17.68
N TYR A 835 32.39 -19.67 16.58
CA TYR A 835 33.78 -19.20 16.40
C TYR A 835 34.92 -20.24 16.43
N GLN A 836 35.71 -20.18 15.33
CA GLN A 836 36.99 -20.86 15.01
C GLN A 836 36.86 -22.25 14.38
N ASP A 837 36.80 -22.31 13.04
CA ASP A 837 37.93 -22.80 12.22
C ASP A 837 37.60 -22.81 10.71
N ASP A 838 38.57 -22.31 9.95
CA ASP A 838 38.53 -21.95 8.52
C ASP A 838 38.76 -23.16 7.57
N GLU A 839 38.49 -24.39 8.02
CA GLU A 839 38.99 -25.60 7.34
C GLU A 839 37.96 -26.36 6.48
N TYR A 840 36.68 -25.96 6.46
CA TYR A 840 35.64 -26.69 5.74
C TYR A 840 35.36 -26.21 4.29
N LEU A 841 36.06 -25.19 3.79
CA LEU A 841 35.86 -24.63 2.45
C LEU A 841 36.87 -25.14 1.39
N ARG A 842 37.50 -26.31 1.59
CA ARG A 842 38.51 -26.86 0.66
C ARG A 842 38.27 -28.30 0.15
N GLU A 843 37.15 -28.93 0.47
CA GLU A 843 36.70 -30.18 -0.16
C GLU A 843 35.39 -29.95 -0.90
#